data_AF-A0A959RJU0-F1
#
_entry.id   AF-A0A959RJU0-F1
#
_cell.length_a   1.000
_cell.length_b   1.000
_cell.length_c   1.000
_cell.angle_alpha   90.00
_cell.angle_beta   90.00
_cell.angle_gamma   90.00
#
_symmetry.space_group_name_H-M   'P 1'
#
loop_
_entity.id
_entity.type
_entity.pdbx_description
1 polymer ?
#
loop_
_entity_poly.entity_id
_entity_poly.type
_entity_poly.pdbx_seq_one_letter_code
_entity_poly.pdbx_strand_id
1 'polypeptide(L)'
;FSTFLHTANKTIHKRFTNNSKDFENEINYYDLRNLIIEMDDLEIYRLFMEYLPLTFGRRHGDPSRPWNRFSIDIKNNKNEKVLNYQGNWRDVFQNWEALALSFPEYLESMITRFLNASTADGYNPYRITRNGFDWETPEPESPWANIGYWGDHQIIYLLKLLELQFKHNKAVLKSNVTKPIYTYANIPYRIKNYNDILINPHDTIEFDHDLNEEILKKEKELGTDAKYVFNNDQSLLQVNLSEKLLVTLLSKLSNFIPGGGIWMNTQRPEWNDANNALVGNGVSMVTLYYLKRYVNFLISFFEDVKVNSIEISEEVVNFLKNISEVMSQHQDLLNDEISDKNRKVILDGLSVAGEDFRTKIYNKGFSEKLEVLEIKYLVEFLSLSNKYIDHTIKSNKRDDALYHSYNLMSLEGSDEIKITNLYEMLEGQVAVLSSGYLEPKDSVLLLKSLRTSKLYREDQNSYILYPDRQLLLFVQKNIIPKELIISSQLLKSLVELGHDEIVNVDVSGNYHFNGEIRNSKILKERLELLQNTELNSLVNEEKDEIIKIYESIFNHKAFTGRSGTFYKYEGLGSIYWHMVSKLALAVQETYYDAINKNTDLDDLEFLNKFYYEIKEGIGIYKSPKEYGAFPTDPYSHTPCFSGVQQPGMTGQVKEDIISRFGELGLFVNDEKIFIKNSLIKKNEFLKKDSSFEYYDVNDEKKKLTIEKGSLAFTYCQVPIIYNISQNNCMEIYFTVGQKHFLKSLILDESLSSSIFMREGNIDKIIVSVKI
;
A
#
# COMPACT_ATOMS: atom_id res chain seq x y z
N PHE A 1 24.54 -0.35 -17.43
CA PHE A 1 23.98 -1.71 -17.36
C PHE A 1 25.01 -2.76 -16.90
N SER A 2 26.14 -2.95 -17.61
CA SER A 2 27.17 -3.96 -17.25
C SER A 2 27.60 -3.98 -15.77
N THR A 3 27.85 -2.82 -15.15
CA THR A 3 28.15 -2.73 -13.71
C THR A 3 27.02 -3.24 -12.82
N PHE A 4 25.76 -3.01 -13.19
CA PHE A 4 24.61 -3.56 -12.47
C PHE A 4 24.59 -5.09 -12.57
N LEU A 5 24.79 -5.65 -13.76
CA LEU A 5 24.88 -7.11 -13.93
C LEU A 5 26.01 -7.71 -13.09
N HIS A 6 27.18 -7.06 -13.06
CA HIS A 6 28.31 -7.53 -12.27
C HIS A 6 28.00 -7.57 -10.77
N THR A 7 27.31 -6.55 -10.25
CA THR A 7 26.86 -6.52 -8.85
C THR A 7 25.76 -7.54 -8.59
N ALA A 8 24.84 -7.74 -9.53
CA ALA A 8 23.72 -8.66 -9.40
C ALA A 8 24.18 -10.11 -9.40
N ASN A 9 24.93 -10.51 -10.43
CA ASN A 9 25.37 -11.88 -10.60
C ASN A 9 26.62 -11.94 -11.48
N LYS A 10 27.76 -12.27 -10.87
CA LYS A 10 29.06 -12.31 -11.55
C LYS A 10 29.13 -13.39 -12.64
N THR A 11 28.35 -14.47 -12.52
CA THR A 11 28.29 -15.53 -13.53
C THR A 11 27.50 -15.07 -14.75
N ILE A 12 26.31 -14.51 -14.54
CA ILE A 12 25.48 -13.95 -15.63
C ILE A 12 26.22 -12.80 -16.31
N HIS A 13 26.90 -11.93 -15.55
CA HIS A 13 27.73 -10.86 -16.10
C HIS A 13 28.78 -11.39 -17.09
N LYS A 14 29.51 -12.46 -16.73
CA LYS A 14 30.48 -13.09 -17.63
C LYS A 14 29.83 -13.65 -18.90
N ARG A 15 28.66 -14.30 -18.79
CA ARG A 15 27.90 -14.79 -19.96
C ARG A 15 27.50 -13.64 -20.88
N PHE A 16 26.95 -12.57 -20.31
CA PHE A 16 26.58 -11.37 -21.05
C PHE A 16 27.79 -10.76 -21.77
N THR A 17 28.92 -10.57 -21.09
CA THR A 17 30.12 -9.98 -21.71
C THR A 17 30.77 -10.85 -22.79
N ASN A 18 30.65 -12.18 -22.69
CA ASN A 18 31.20 -13.10 -23.69
C ASN A 18 30.34 -13.13 -24.98
N ASN A 19 29.03 -12.89 -24.84
CA ASN A 19 28.09 -12.92 -25.96
C ASN A 19 27.84 -11.54 -26.57
N SER A 20 28.25 -10.46 -25.91
CA SER A 20 28.13 -9.10 -26.42
C SER A 20 29.34 -8.66 -27.24
N LYS A 21 29.11 -8.12 -28.44
CA LYS A 21 30.11 -7.33 -29.19
C LYS A 21 30.40 -6.01 -28.46
N ASP A 22 31.51 -5.34 -28.81
CA ASP A 22 31.88 -4.01 -28.28
C ASP A 22 30.66 -3.07 -28.23
N PHE A 23 30.23 -2.69 -27.03
CA PHE A 23 29.15 -1.74 -26.84
C PHE A 23 29.68 -0.30 -26.98
N GLU A 24 28.87 0.56 -27.59
CA GLU A 24 29.05 2.00 -27.42
C GLU A 24 28.88 2.40 -25.94
N ASN A 25 29.47 3.53 -25.54
CA ASN A 25 29.37 4.02 -24.16
C ASN A 25 27.93 4.35 -23.74
N GLU A 26 27.04 4.58 -24.70
CA GLU A 26 25.61 4.81 -24.54
C GLU A 26 24.82 3.90 -25.50
N ILE A 27 23.65 3.44 -25.09
CA ILE A 27 22.77 2.60 -25.92
C ILE A 27 21.32 2.98 -25.65
N ASN A 28 20.49 3.02 -26.70
CA ASN A 28 19.06 3.22 -26.56
C ASN A 28 18.45 2.03 -25.79
N TYR A 29 17.43 2.29 -24.96
CA TYR A 29 16.75 1.25 -24.18
C TYR A 29 16.15 0.13 -25.06
N TYR A 30 15.55 0.48 -26.20
CA TYR A 30 14.93 -0.50 -27.10
C TYR A 30 15.97 -1.36 -27.82
N ASP A 31 17.10 -0.77 -28.22
CA ASP A 31 18.21 -1.52 -28.81
C ASP A 31 18.79 -2.53 -27.82
N LEU A 32 18.97 -2.11 -26.56
CA LEU A 32 19.41 -3.01 -25.49
C LEU A 32 18.37 -4.11 -25.22
N ARG A 33 17.08 -3.78 -25.21
CA ARG A 33 15.99 -4.76 -25.03
C ARG A 33 15.99 -5.80 -26.15
N ASN A 34 16.06 -5.37 -27.41
CA ASN A 34 16.07 -6.26 -28.57
C ASN A 34 17.29 -7.19 -28.53
N LEU A 35 18.47 -6.65 -28.24
CA LEU A 35 19.69 -7.44 -28.08
C LEU A 35 19.55 -8.52 -27.00
N ILE A 36 18.92 -8.20 -25.87
CA ILE A 36 18.73 -9.16 -24.78
C ILE A 36 17.66 -10.20 -25.11
N ILE A 37 16.62 -9.83 -25.86
CA ILE A 37 15.64 -10.78 -26.38
C ILE A 37 16.30 -11.75 -27.37
N GLU A 38 17.16 -11.25 -28.27
CA GLU A 38 17.91 -12.06 -29.23
C GLU A 38 18.91 -13.04 -28.59
N MET A 39 19.38 -12.73 -27.37
CA MET A 39 20.25 -13.64 -26.61
C MET A 39 19.54 -14.90 -26.10
N ASP A 40 18.21 -14.89 -26.01
CA ASP A 40 17.38 -16.00 -25.52
C ASP A 40 17.83 -16.56 -24.13
N ASP A 41 18.33 -15.68 -23.25
CA ASP A 41 18.74 -16.01 -21.89
C ASP A 41 17.78 -15.36 -20.88
N LEU A 42 16.88 -16.17 -20.29
CA LEU A 42 15.86 -15.70 -19.35
C LEU A 42 16.45 -15.06 -18.08
N GLU A 43 17.64 -15.48 -17.64
CA GLU A 43 18.28 -14.90 -16.45
C GLU A 43 18.82 -13.49 -16.75
N ILE A 44 19.41 -13.29 -17.95
CA ILE A 44 19.80 -11.95 -18.43
C ILE A 44 18.56 -11.07 -18.63
N TYR A 45 17.49 -11.62 -19.24
CA TYR A 45 16.24 -10.89 -19.44
C TYR A 45 15.62 -10.43 -18.11
N ARG A 46 15.56 -11.31 -17.09
CA ARG A 46 15.09 -10.93 -15.75
C ARG A 46 15.90 -9.77 -15.17
N LEU A 47 17.23 -9.84 -15.20
CA LEU A 47 18.08 -8.77 -14.68
C LEU A 47 17.93 -7.47 -15.47
N PHE A 48 17.72 -7.55 -16.78
CA PHE A 48 17.39 -6.39 -17.60
C PHE A 48 16.06 -5.76 -17.21
N MET A 49 15.02 -6.57 -17.01
CA MET A 49 13.74 -6.08 -16.50
C MET A 49 13.88 -5.46 -15.11
N GLU A 50 14.75 -5.98 -14.25
CA GLU A 50 15.04 -5.39 -12.95
C GLU A 50 15.84 -4.05 -13.03
N TYR A 51 16.51 -3.77 -14.14
CA TYR A 51 17.37 -2.60 -14.29
C TYR A 51 16.56 -1.32 -14.58
N LEU A 52 16.51 -0.43 -13.59
CA LEU A 52 15.93 0.91 -13.72
C LEU A 52 17.05 1.97 -13.69
N PRO A 53 17.33 2.69 -14.80
CA PRO A 53 18.40 3.70 -14.87
C PRO A 53 18.00 5.03 -14.20
N LEU A 54 17.46 4.96 -12.98
CA LEU A 54 17.03 6.11 -12.21
C LEU A 54 18.23 6.86 -11.62
N THR A 55 18.03 8.16 -11.42
CA THR A 55 18.96 9.08 -10.77
C THR A 55 18.17 10.06 -9.91
N PHE A 56 18.85 10.93 -9.16
CA PHE A 56 18.23 11.98 -8.31
C PHE A 56 17.40 11.48 -7.11
N GLY A 57 17.10 10.18 -7.03
CA GLY A 57 16.43 9.57 -5.88
C GLY A 57 17.26 9.71 -4.60
N ARG A 58 16.59 10.10 -3.50
CA ARG A 58 17.19 10.25 -2.18
C ARG A 58 16.18 9.92 -1.09
N ARG A 59 16.66 9.57 0.11
CA ARG A 59 15.79 9.48 1.29
C ARG A 59 15.28 10.86 1.71
N HIS A 60 14.02 10.90 2.15
CA HIS A 60 13.30 12.13 2.51
C HIS A 60 13.55 12.58 3.97
N GLY A 61 14.82 12.54 4.38
CA GLY A 61 15.25 13.13 5.66
C GLY A 61 15.45 14.64 5.55
N ASP A 62 15.11 15.34 6.64
CA ASP A 62 15.29 16.79 6.82
C ASP A 62 15.10 17.15 8.32
N PRO A 63 15.37 18.40 8.78
CA PRO A 63 15.23 18.77 10.19
C PRO A 63 13.82 18.56 10.80
N SER A 64 12.76 18.55 9.99
CA SER A 64 11.39 18.24 10.42
C SER A 64 11.03 16.74 10.39
N ARG A 65 11.95 15.92 9.85
CA ARG A 65 11.94 14.44 9.83
C ARG A 65 13.29 13.91 10.32
N PRO A 66 13.74 14.27 11.54
CA PRO A 66 15.13 14.03 11.98
C PRO A 66 15.46 12.55 12.17
N TRP A 67 14.46 11.68 12.30
CA TRP A 67 14.64 10.22 12.35
C TRP A 67 15.04 9.61 11.00
N ASN A 68 14.82 10.32 9.89
CA ASN A 68 15.23 9.88 8.57
C ASN A 68 16.60 10.48 8.23
N ARG A 69 17.64 9.64 8.18
CA ARG A 69 18.93 10.04 7.58
C ARG A 69 18.80 10.19 6.07
N PHE A 70 19.46 11.19 5.50
CA PHE A 70 19.49 11.40 4.06
C PHE A 70 20.92 11.64 3.56
N SER A 71 21.14 11.25 2.31
CA SER A 71 22.28 11.68 1.49
C SER A 71 21.76 12.07 0.10
N ILE A 72 22.51 12.92 -0.60
CA ILE A 72 22.19 13.39 -1.96
C ILE A 72 23.34 13.01 -2.88
N ASP A 73 23.39 11.73 -3.25
CA ASP A 73 24.49 11.15 -4.02
C ASP A 73 24.19 11.18 -5.53
N ILE A 74 24.06 12.38 -6.10
CA ILE A 74 23.70 12.57 -7.53
C ILE A 74 24.95 12.50 -8.43
N LYS A 75 26.11 12.84 -7.89
CA LYS A 75 27.38 12.82 -8.60
C LYS A 75 28.45 12.09 -7.78
N ASN A 76 29.35 11.39 -8.46
CA ASN A 76 30.48 10.74 -7.82
C ASN A 76 31.63 11.74 -7.56
N ASN A 77 32.73 11.26 -6.98
CA ASN A 77 33.92 12.08 -6.69
C ASN A 77 34.59 12.66 -7.96
N LYS A 78 34.25 12.18 -9.16
CA LYS A 78 34.69 12.68 -10.46
C LYS A 78 33.69 13.65 -11.10
N ASN A 79 32.64 14.05 -10.37
CA ASN A 79 31.55 14.92 -10.86
C ASN A 79 30.69 14.29 -11.99
N GLU A 80 30.73 12.96 -12.14
CA GLU A 80 29.92 12.21 -13.11
C GLU A 80 28.57 11.82 -12.49
N LYS A 81 27.51 11.77 -13.31
CA LYS A 81 26.15 11.40 -12.90
C LYS A 81 26.12 9.99 -12.32
N VAL A 82 25.47 9.83 -11.18
CA VAL A 82 25.24 8.54 -10.52
C VAL A 82 23.84 8.04 -10.84
N LEU A 83 23.76 6.84 -11.42
CA LEU A 83 22.52 6.09 -11.53
C LEU A 83 22.36 5.25 -10.26
N ASN A 84 21.53 5.73 -9.34
CA ASN A 84 21.29 5.06 -8.07
C ASN A 84 19.92 5.48 -7.52
N TYR A 85 19.31 4.58 -6.75
CA TYR A 85 18.08 4.84 -6.01
C TYR A 85 18.00 3.91 -4.80
N GLN A 86 17.35 4.40 -3.75
CA GLN A 86 16.94 3.61 -2.60
C GLN A 86 15.73 4.24 -1.94
N GLY A 87 14.86 3.44 -1.36
CA GLY A 87 13.74 3.95 -0.56
C GLY A 87 12.92 2.83 0.05
N ASN A 88 12.12 3.20 1.05
CA ASN A 88 11.19 2.26 1.64
C ASN A 88 10.18 1.79 0.59
N TRP A 89 9.75 0.54 0.70
CA TRP A 89 8.93 -0.17 -0.26
C TRP A 89 7.76 0.67 -0.78
N ARG A 90 6.86 1.05 0.13
CA ARG A 90 5.66 1.84 -0.17
C ARG A 90 6.00 3.17 -0.84
N ASP A 91 6.97 3.92 -0.31
CA ASP A 91 7.30 5.26 -0.81
C ASP A 91 7.78 5.19 -2.27
N VAL A 92 8.66 4.23 -2.60
CA VAL A 92 9.22 4.07 -3.94
C VAL A 92 8.15 3.65 -4.94
N PHE A 93 7.37 2.62 -4.64
CA PHE A 93 6.36 2.13 -5.57
C PHE A 93 5.20 3.11 -5.77
N GLN A 94 4.84 3.89 -4.74
CA GLN A 94 3.89 4.99 -4.89
C GLN A 94 4.44 6.11 -5.80
N ASN A 95 5.72 6.47 -5.70
CA ASN A 95 6.32 7.45 -6.61
C ASN A 95 6.43 6.92 -8.04
N TRP A 96 6.74 5.63 -8.19
CA TRP A 96 6.86 4.99 -9.50
C TRP A 96 5.52 4.90 -10.24
N GLU A 97 4.39 4.78 -9.55
CA GLU A 97 3.06 4.88 -10.18
C GLU A 97 2.88 6.18 -10.97
N ALA A 98 3.22 7.33 -10.36
CA ALA A 98 3.13 8.62 -11.05
C ALA A 98 4.23 8.79 -12.12
N LEU A 99 5.44 8.29 -11.85
CA LEU A 99 6.55 8.33 -12.82
C LEU A 99 6.23 7.54 -14.08
N ALA A 100 5.56 6.39 -13.94
CA ALA A 100 5.19 5.51 -15.04
C ALA A 100 4.27 6.20 -16.06
N LEU A 101 3.44 7.16 -15.65
CA LEU A 101 2.63 7.95 -16.58
C LEU A 101 3.45 8.81 -17.55
N SER A 102 4.70 9.11 -17.19
CA SER A 102 5.63 9.84 -18.06
C SER A 102 6.61 8.91 -18.78
N PHE A 103 6.80 7.68 -18.30
CA PHE A 103 7.70 6.67 -18.87
C PHE A 103 7.05 5.27 -18.87
N PRO A 104 5.98 5.03 -19.64
CA PRO A 104 5.20 3.80 -19.53
C PRO A 104 5.98 2.53 -19.85
N GLU A 105 7.00 2.61 -20.69
CA GLU A 105 7.83 1.46 -21.11
C GLU A 105 8.71 0.87 -20.00
N TYR A 106 8.78 1.51 -18.83
CA TYR A 106 9.40 0.96 -17.61
C TYR A 106 8.40 0.27 -16.67
N LEU A 107 7.11 0.21 -16.98
CA LEU A 107 6.11 -0.47 -16.15
C LEU A 107 6.45 -1.95 -15.94
N GLU A 108 6.84 -2.67 -16.99
CA GLU A 108 7.28 -4.08 -16.90
C GLU A 108 8.46 -4.22 -15.92
N SER A 109 9.41 -3.29 -15.97
CA SER A 109 10.55 -3.25 -15.05
C SER A 109 10.14 -2.98 -13.60
N MET A 110 9.24 -2.03 -13.37
CA MET A 110 8.73 -1.71 -12.03
C MET A 110 7.96 -2.89 -11.43
N ILE A 111 7.12 -3.55 -12.22
CA ILE A 111 6.38 -4.76 -11.82
C ILE A 111 7.35 -5.91 -11.53
N THR A 112 8.33 -6.15 -12.40
CA THR A 112 9.33 -7.20 -12.19
C THR A 112 10.12 -6.97 -10.92
N ARG A 113 10.56 -5.71 -10.68
CA ARG A 113 11.26 -5.34 -9.44
C ARG A 113 10.39 -5.56 -8.20
N PHE A 114 9.10 -5.23 -8.26
CA PHE A 114 8.15 -5.50 -7.18
C PHE A 114 8.03 -7.00 -6.92
N LEU A 115 7.66 -7.77 -7.95
CA LEU A 115 7.34 -9.19 -7.81
C LEU A 115 8.57 -10.00 -7.40
N ASN A 116 9.75 -9.77 -7.98
CA ASN A 116 10.95 -10.53 -7.64
C ASN A 116 11.41 -10.26 -6.20
N ALA A 117 11.23 -9.03 -5.73
CA ALA A 117 11.53 -8.68 -4.34
C ALA A 117 10.44 -9.15 -3.36
N SER A 118 9.30 -9.67 -3.81
CA SER A 118 8.31 -10.32 -2.94
C SER A 118 8.73 -11.75 -2.56
N THR A 119 8.49 -12.13 -1.32
CA THR A 119 8.85 -13.42 -0.71
C THR A 119 7.88 -14.54 -1.08
N ALA A 120 8.31 -15.80 -0.89
CA ALA A 120 7.49 -16.98 -1.17
C ALA A 120 6.27 -17.11 -0.24
N ASP A 121 6.31 -16.47 0.93
CA ASP A 121 5.18 -16.37 1.87
C ASP A 121 4.30 -15.13 1.64
N GLY A 122 4.49 -14.40 0.53
CA GLY A 122 3.57 -13.36 0.06
C GLY A 122 3.74 -11.98 0.71
N TYR A 123 4.96 -11.66 1.16
CA TYR A 123 5.35 -10.37 1.72
C TYR A 123 6.56 -9.79 0.98
N ASN A 124 7.31 -8.88 1.60
CA ASN A 124 8.39 -8.15 0.97
C ASN A 124 9.35 -7.51 1.99
N PRO A 125 10.59 -7.17 1.58
CA PRO A 125 11.51 -6.40 2.40
C PRO A 125 11.01 -4.96 2.61
N TYR A 126 11.55 -4.28 3.63
CA TYR A 126 11.17 -2.91 3.92
C TYR A 126 11.73 -1.90 2.91
N ARG A 127 12.84 -2.22 2.23
CA ARG A 127 13.58 -1.30 1.37
C ARG A 127 13.99 -1.91 0.03
N ILE A 128 13.79 -1.15 -1.04
CA ILE A 128 14.31 -1.43 -2.38
C ILE A 128 15.51 -0.53 -2.66
N THR A 129 16.50 -1.06 -3.39
CA THR A 129 17.67 -0.33 -3.87
C THR A 129 17.91 -0.63 -5.35
N ARG A 130 18.82 0.12 -6.00
CA ARG A 130 19.28 -0.20 -7.35
C ARG A 130 19.81 -1.63 -7.48
N ASN A 131 20.46 -2.14 -6.44
CA ASN A 131 21.14 -3.43 -6.50
C ASN A 131 20.27 -4.57 -5.94
N GLY A 132 18.99 -4.32 -5.61
CA GLY A 132 18.10 -5.34 -5.05
C GLY A 132 17.28 -4.78 -3.91
N PHE A 133 17.44 -5.35 -2.72
CA PHE A 133 16.67 -4.98 -1.53
C PHE A 133 17.43 -5.27 -0.24
N ASP A 134 16.91 -4.71 0.86
CA ASP A 134 17.41 -4.91 2.22
C ASP A 134 16.27 -5.22 3.18
N TRP A 135 16.50 -6.14 4.12
CA TRP A 135 15.61 -6.43 5.23
C TRP A 135 16.12 -5.79 6.53
N GLU A 136 15.24 -5.63 7.51
CA GLU A 136 15.62 -5.21 8.87
C GLU A 136 16.23 -6.39 9.62
N THR A 137 17.20 -6.12 10.49
CA THR A 137 17.83 -7.14 11.35
C THR A 137 17.61 -6.76 12.81
N PRO A 138 17.36 -7.72 13.71
CA PRO A 138 17.31 -7.43 15.14
C PRO A 138 18.61 -6.80 15.63
N GLU A 139 18.52 -5.83 16.53
CA GLU A 139 19.68 -5.26 17.23
C GLU A 139 19.62 -5.69 18.70
N PRO A 140 20.53 -6.57 19.18
CA PRO A 140 20.46 -7.12 20.55
C PRO A 140 20.43 -6.06 21.66
N GLU A 141 21.03 -4.89 21.41
CA GLU A 141 21.06 -3.77 22.37
C GLU A 141 19.81 -2.86 22.28
N SER A 142 18.93 -3.08 21.30
CA SER A 142 17.71 -2.32 21.08
C SER A 142 16.49 -3.25 21.04
N PRO A 143 15.76 -3.43 22.16
CA PRO A 143 14.53 -4.24 22.17
C PRO A 143 13.39 -3.65 21.32
N TRP A 144 13.61 -2.49 20.69
CA TRP A 144 12.69 -1.82 19.77
C TRP A 144 13.06 -2.03 18.30
N ALA A 145 14.23 -2.60 18.00
CA ALA A 145 14.64 -3.00 16.66
C ALA A 145 13.96 -4.32 16.27
N ASN A 146 12.64 -4.28 16.15
CA ASN A 146 11.84 -5.43 15.77
C ASN A 146 11.98 -5.69 14.26
N ILE A 147 11.47 -6.82 13.79
CA ILE A 147 11.33 -7.14 12.35
C ILE A 147 9.85 -7.38 12.04
N GLY A 148 9.49 -7.48 10.76
CA GLY A 148 8.16 -7.91 10.34
C GLY A 148 7.80 -7.46 8.93
N TYR A 149 6.52 -7.64 8.58
CA TYR A 149 5.98 -7.30 7.27
C TYR A 149 4.75 -6.41 7.40
N TRP A 150 4.74 -5.28 6.70
CA TRP A 150 3.59 -4.37 6.70
C TRP A 150 2.45 -4.95 5.85
N GLY A 151 1.24 -4.93 6.40
CA GLY A 151 0.07 -5.59 5.80
C GLY A 151 -0.36 -5.00 4.44
N ASP A 152 -0.15 -3.70 4.23
CA ASP A 152 -0.60 -2.97 3.04
C ASP A 152 0.39 -3.04 1.87
N HIS A 153 1.65 -3.41 2.11
CA HIS A 153 2.75 -3.30 1.14
C HIS A 153 2.56 -4.07 -0.18
N GLN A 154 1.67 -5.06 -0.23
CA GLN A 154 1.49 -5.91 -1.41
C GLN A 154 0.39 -5.41 -2.34
N ILE A 155 -0.87 -5.50 -1.90
CA ILE A 155 -2.03 -5.55 -2.80
C ILE A 155 -2.20 -4.27 -3.62
N ILE A 156 -2.45 -3.13 -2.96
CA ILE A 156 -2.83 -1.91 -3.69
C ILE A 156 -1.69 -1.34 -4.53
N TYR A 157 -0.45 -1.41 -4.04
CA TYR A 157 0.71 -0.85 -4.76
C TYR A 157 1.06 -1.68 -6.00
N LEU A 158 1.01 -3.01 -5.90
CA LEU A 158 1.14 -3.89 -7.06
C LEU A 158 0.00 -3.65 -8.06
N LEU A 159 -1.23 -3.59 -7.56
CA LEU A 159 -2.43 -3.45 -8.39
C LEU A 159 -2.38 -2.18 -9.25
N LYS A 160 -1.95 -1.03 -8.71
CA LYS A 160 -1.84 0.19 -9.52
C LYS A 160 -0.87 0.04 -10.68
N LEU A 161 0.27 -0.65 -10.49
CA LEU A 161 1.22 -0.93 -11.56
C LEU A 161 0.63 -1.92 -12.59
N LEU A 162 -0.05 -2.98 -12.13
CA LEU A 162 -0.71 -3.94 -13.00
C LEU A 162 -1.81 -3.31 -13.84
N GLU A 163 -2.65 -2.45 -13.26
CA GLU A 163 -3.69 -1.72 -13.98
C GLU A 163 -3.11 -0.77 -15.02
N LEU A 164 -2.02 -0.07 -14.69
CA LEU A 164 -1.32 0.79 -15.65
C LEU A 164 -0.74 -0.03 -16.79
N GLN A 165 -0.02 -1.12 -16.49
CA GLN A 165 0.53 -2.00 -17.52
C GLN A 165 -0.57 -2.60 -18.39
N PHE A 166 -1.67 -3.07 -17.81
CA PHE A 166 -2.79 -3.64 -18.56
C PHE A 166 -3.44 -2.62 -19.51
N LYS A 167 -3.54 -1.36 -19.07
CA LYS A 167 -4.06 -0.27 -19.92
C LYS A 167 -3.11 0.14 -21.04
N HIS A 168 -1.80 0.16 -20.78
CA HIS A 168 -0.80 0.64 -21.74
C HIS A 168 -0.27 -0.45 -22.69
N ASN A 169 -0.12 -1.68 -22.20
CA ASN A 169 0.35 -2.83 -22.98
C ASN A 169 -0.02 -4.14 -22.25
N LYS A 170 -1.21 -4.69 -22.56
CA LYS A 170 -1.70 -5.94 -21.93
C LYS A 170 -0.98 -7.18 -22.46
N ALA A 171 -0.43 -7.12 -23.67
CA ALA A 171 0.27 -8.24 -24.29
C ALA A 171 1.46 -8.71 -23.43
N VAL A 172 2.20 -7.78 -22.82
CA VAL A 172 3.31 -8.09 -21.91
C VAL A 172 2.85 -8.94 -20.73
N LEU A 173 1.83 -8.50 -19.98
CA LEU A 173 1.30 -9.24 -18.83
C LEU A 173 0.80 -10.63 -19.24
N LYS A 174 0.00 -10.69 -20.31
CA LYS A 174 -0.53 -11.97 -20.83
C LYS A 174 0.57 -12.93 -21.21
N SER A 175 1.66 -12.44 -21.81
CA SER A 175 2.79 -13.30 -22.17
C SER A 175 3.54 -13.82 -20.94
N ASN A 176 3.53 -13.07 -19.84
CA ASN A 176 4.25 -13.41 -18.61
C ASN A 176 3.48 -14.41 -17.71
N VAL A 177 2.22 -14.71 -18.04
CA VAL A 177 1.36 -15.70 -17.34
C VAL A 177 2.00 -17.09 -17.29
N THR A 178 2.77 -17.47 -18.30
CA THR A 178 3.44 -18.78 -18.39
C THR A 178 4.97 -18.68 -18.43
N LYS A 179 5.55 -17.50 -18.67
CA LYS A 179 7.01 -17.33 -18.77
C LYS A 179 7.66 -17.35 -17.37
N PRO A 180 8.65 -18.22 -17.11
CA PRO A 180 9.34 -18.29 -15.83
C PRO A 180 10.44 -17.23 -15.71
N ILE A 181 10.05 -15.96 -15.59
CA ILE A 181 10.99 -14.82 -15.49
C ILE A 181 11.04 -14.19 -14.10
N TYR A 182 10.20 -14.66 -13.17
CA TYR A 182 10.14 -14.13 -11.81
C TYR A 182 10.83 -15.06 -10.82
N THR A 183 11.17 -14.53 -9.65
CA THR A 183 11.77 -15.30 -8.54
C THR A 183 11.18 -14.85 -7.20
N TYR A 184 11.66 -15.42 -6.08
CA TYR A 184 11.26 -15.03 -4.73
C TYR A 184 12.44 -14.47 -3.94
N ALA A 185 12.22 -13.35 -3.25
CA ALA A 185 13.14 -12.86 -2.25
C ALA A 185 13.27 -13.88 -1.10
N ASN A 186 14.49 -14.16 -0.71
CA ASN A 186 14.83 -15.04 0.41
C ASN A 186 15.15 -14.16 1.62
N ILE A 187 14.13 -13.85 2.41
CA ILE A 187 14.28 -13.04 3.62
C ILE A 187 14.37 -13.98 4.83
N PRO A 188 15.31 -13.76 5.77
CA PRO A 188 15.51 -14.62 6.94
C PRO A 188 14.44 -14.39 8.03
N TYR A 189 13.18 -14.30 7.64
CA TYR A 189 12.04 -14.19 8.55
C TYR A 189 11.26 -15.50 8.52
N ARG A 190 10.81 -15.97 9.68
CA ARG A 190 10.03 -17.19 9.85
C ARG A 190 8.73 -16.87 10.55
N ILE A 191 7.63 -16.91 9.81
CA ILE A 191 6.30 -16.74 10.40
C ILE A 191 5.95 -18.02 11.16
N LYS A 192 5.65 -17.89 12.45
CA LYS A 192 5.35 -19.01 13.37
C LYS A 192 4.14 -19.83 12.92
N ASN A 193 3.93 -20.99 13.57
CA ASN A 193 2.71 -21.78 13.36
C ASN A 193 1.46 -20.99 13.81
N TYR A 194 0.31 -21.34 13.26
CA TYR A 194 -0.95 -20.66 13.50
C TYR A 194 -1.34 -20.66 14.98
N ASN A 195 -1.13 -21.76 15.69
CA ASN A 195 -1.50 -21.86 17.10
C ASN A 195 -0.71 -20.86 17.97
N ASP A 196 0.59 -20.71 17.73
CA ASP A 196 1.42 -19.73 18.44
C ASP A 196 0.99 -18.30 18.12
N ILE A 197 0.65 -18.02 16.86
CA ILE A 197 0.10 -16.72 16.44
C ILE A 197 -1.25 -16.45 17.13
N LEU A 198 -2.13 -17.45 17.21
CA LEU A 198 -3.43 -17.31 17.85
C LEU A 198 -3.31 -17.06 19.36
N ILE A 199 -2.35 -17.71 20.02
CA ILE A 199 -2.06 -17.51 21.45
C ILE A 199 -1.48 -16.11 21.70
N ASN A 200 -0.53 -15.67 20.87
CA ASN A 200 0.11 -14.37 21.00
C ASN A 200 0.36 -13.71 19.64
N PRO A 201 -0.60 -12.94 19.10
CA PRO A 201 -0.48 -12.36 17.76
C PRO A 201 0.48 -11.17 17.69
N HIS A 202 1.12 -10.81 18.80
CA HIS A 202 2.17 -9.79 18.85
C HIS A 202 3.59 -10.35 18.67
N ASP A 203 3.76 -11.68 18.75
CA ASP A 203 5.04 -12.38 18.65
C ASP A 203 4.95 -13.55 17.66
N THR A 204 5.09 -13.23 16.38
CA THR A 204 4.64 -14.07 15.26
C THR A 204 5.71 -14.33 14.21
N ILE A 205 6.83 -13.60 14.24
CA ILE A 205 7.90 -13.71 13.26
C ILE A 205 9.25 -13.77 13.96
N GLU A 206 9.99 -14.84 13.69
CA GLU A 206 11.35 -15.06 14.18
C GLU A 206 12.39 -14.71 13.10
N PHE A 207 13.59 -14.33 13.54
CA PHE A 207 14.72 -14.07 12.65
C PHE A 207 15.60 -15.33 12.53
N ASP A 208 15.77 -15.83 11.32
CA ASP A 208 16.61 -16.98 11.01
C ASP A 208 18.07 -16.52 10.80
N HIS A 209 18.84 -16.55 11.90
CA HIS A 209 20.24 -16.10 11.91
C HIS A 209 21.13 -16.93 10.97
N ASP A 210 20.93 -18.24 10.91
CA ASP A 210 21.73 -19.14 10.08
C ASP A 210 21.50 -18.86 8.59
N LEU A 211 20.23 -18.71 8.18
CA LEU A 211 19.91 -18.31 6.81
C LEU A 211 20.50 -16.93 6.47
N ASN A 212 20.42 -15.96 7.38
CA ASN A 212 20.98 -14.64 7.15
C ASN A 212 22.49 -14.70 6.90
N GLU A 213 23.24 -15.46 7.70
CA GLU A 213 24.67 -15.65 7.50
C GLU A 213 24.99 -16.36 6.18
N GLU A 214 24.19 -17.38 5.81
CA GLU A 214 24.32 -18.08 4.54
C GLU A 214 24.14 -17.12 3.35
N ILE A 215 23.07 -16.34 3.34
CA ILE A 215 22.79 -15.37 2.26
C ILE A 215 23.92 -14.35 2.15
N LEU A 216 24.37 -13.76 3.27
CA LEU A 216 25.44 -12.76 3.26
C LEU A 216 26.78 -13.33 2.81
N LYS A 217 27.05 -14.61 3.09
CA LYS A 217 28.23 -15.31 2.58
C LYS A 217 28.13 -15.52 1.07
N LYS A 218 26.99 -16.04 0.60
CA LYS A 218 26.73 -16.29 -0.83
C LYS A 218 26.72 -15.00 -1.65
N GLU A 219 26.25 -13.89 -1.08
CA GLU A 219 26.26 -12.55 -1.72
C GLU A 219 27.68 -12.08 -2.07
N LYS A 220 28.68 -12.36 -1.21
CA LYS A 220 30.09 -12.02 -1.49
C LYS A 220 30.63 -12.78 -2.70
N GLU A 221 30.17 -14.00 -2.91
CA GLU A 221 30.62 -14.88 -4.00
C GLU A 221 29.87 -14.56 -5.31
N LEU A 222 28.54 -14.67 -5.29
CA LEU A 222 27.67 -14.58 -6.47
C LEU A 222 27.30 -13.14 -6.87
N GLY A 223 27.04 -12.28 -5.89
CA GLY A 223 26.36 -11.00 -6.07
C GLY A 223 24.99 -10.98 -5.40
N THR A 224 24.22 -9.91 -5.60
CA THR A 224 22.93 -9.70 -4.92
C THR A 224 21.84 -10.69 -5.28
N ASP A 225 21.97 -11.44 -6.38
CA ASP A 225 21.08 -12.57 -6.70
C ASP A 225 21.10 -13.67 -5.61
N ALA A 226 22.15 -13.71 -4.78
CA ALA A 226 22.21 -14.59 -3.61
C ALA A 226 21.07 -14.37 -2.60
N LYS A 227 20.42 -13.21 -2.64
CA LYS A 227 19.28 -12.85 -1.79
C LYS A 227 17.95 -13.44 -2.27
N TYR A 228 17.93 -14.19 -3.37
CA TYR A 228 16.73 -14.87 -3.87
C TYR A 228 16.75 -16.36 -3.52
N VAL A 229 15.62 -17.04 -3.73
CA VAL A 229 15.46 -18.48 -3.51
C VAL A 229 16.13 -19.28 -4.63
N PHE A 230 16.81 -20.37 -4.29
CA PHE A 230 17.50 -21.25 -5.22
C PHE A 230 16.86 -22.64 -5.25
N ASN A 231 16.98 -23.32 -6.39
CA ASN A 231 16.68 -24.74 -6.58
C ASN A 231 17.76 -25.62 -5.92
N ASN A 232 17.52 -26.92 -5.85
CA ASN A 232 18.47 -27.87 -5.26
C ASN A 232 19.80 -27.93 -6.03
N ASP A 233 19.78 -27.69 -7.33
CA ASP A 233 20.97 -27.62 -8.19
C ASP A 233 21.74 -26.29 -8.09
N GLN A 234 21.34 -25.39 -7.18
CA GLN A 234 21.89 -24.05 -6.98
C GLN A 234 21.67 -23.08 -8.15
N SER A 235 20.75 -23.39 -9.08
CA SER A 235 20.17 -22.39 -9.98
C SER A 235 19.13 -21.53 -9.28
N LEU A 236 18.87 -20.34 -9.81
CA LEU A 236 17.83 -19.46 -9.27
C LEU A 236 16.44 -20.09 -9.50
N LEU A 237 15.59 -20.12 -8.48
CA LEU A 237 14.19 -20.55 -8.66
C LEU A 237 13.47 -19.54 -9.56
N GLN A 238 12.91 -20.02 -10.66
CA GLN A 238 12.16 -19.23 -11.61
C GLN A 238 10.70 -19.68 -11.70
N VAL A 239 9.78 -18.72 -11.61
CA VAL A 239 8.33 -18.93 -11.64
C VAL A 239 7.65 -17.90 -12.54
N ASN A 240 6.40 -18.16 -12.93
CA ASN A 240 5.65 -17.26 -13.82
C ASN A 240 4.83 -16.20 -13.07
N LEU A 241 4.27 -15.25 -13.81
CA LEU A 241 3.46 -14.16 -13.26
C LEU A 241 2.27 -14.71 -12.46
N SER A 242 1.62 -15.76 -12.97
CA SER A 242 0.42 -16.31 -12.35
C SER A 242 0.72 -16.80 -10.93
N GLU A 243 1.81 -17.54 -10.74
CA GLU A 243 2.21 -18.00 -9.41
C GLU A 243 2.47 -16.81 -8.46
N LYS A 244 3.19 -15.79 -8.92
CA LYS A 244 3.47 -14.58 -8.11
C LYS A 244 2.20 -13.85 -7.68
N LEU A 245 1.21 -13.72 -8.57
CA LEU A 245 -0.08 -13.09 -8.28
C LEU A 245 -0.94 -13.93 -7.33
N LEU A 246 -0.82 -15.25 -7.37
CA LEU A 246 -1.54 -16.16 -6.49
C LEU A 246 -0.93 -16.21 -5.09
N VAL A 247 0.39 -16.31 -4.96
CA VAL A 247 1.04 -16.35 -3.63
C VAL A 247 0.67 -15.12 -2.80
N THR A 248 0.69 -13.92 -3.39
CA THR A 248 0.31 -12.69 -2.66
C THR A 248 -1.17 -12.69 -2.24
N LEU A 249 -2.07 -13.24 -3.07
CA LEU A 249 -3.50 -13.37 -2.76
C LEU A 249 -3.73 -14.39 -1.64
N LEU A 250 -3.18 -15.60 -1.80
CA LEU A 250 -3.39 -16.72 -0.88
C LEU A 250 -2.85 -16.39 0.52
N SER A 251 -1.71 -15.70 0.62
CA SER A 251 -1.19 -15.20 1.90
C SER A 251 -2.09 -14.17 2.59
N LYS A 252 -2.88 -13.39 1.83
CA LYS A 252 -3.91 -12.52 2.42
C LYS A 252 -5.15 -13.31 2.82
N LEU A 253 -5.60 -14.25 1.98
CA LEU A 253 -6.75 -15.10 2.27
C LEU A 253 -6.52 -16.05 3.45
N SER A 254 -5.29 -16.51 3.71
CA SER A 254 -4.97 -17.29 4.91
C SER A 254 -5.13 -16.50 6.21
N ASN A 255 -5.13 -15.16 6.12
CA ASN A 255 -5.37 -14.23 7.22
C ASN A 255 -6.76 -13.57 7.16
N PHE A 256 -7.65 -14.03 6.28
CA PHE A 256 -8.99 -13.48 6.14
C PHE A 256 -9.89 -13.94 7.29
N ILE A 257 -10.43 -12.97 8.03
CA ILE A 257 -11.43 -13.20 9.07
C ILE A 257 -12.78 -12.73 8.50
N PRO A 258 -13.72 -13.65 8.18
CA PRO A 258 -15.04 -13.27 7.69
C PRO A 258 -15.70 -12.25 8.62
N GLY A 259 -16.37 -11.23 8.09
CA GLY A 259 -16.96 -10.14 8.88
C GLY A 259 -15.97 -9.15 9.52
N GLY A 260 -14.66 -9.45 9.56
CA GLY A 260 -13.64 -8.63 10.20
C GLY A 260 -12.66 -7.94 9.25
N GLY A 261 -12.20 -8.62 8.19
CA GLY A 261 -11.16 -8.12 7.26
C GLY A 261 -9.91 -9.02 7.22
N ILE A 262 -8.74 -8.44 6.93
CA ILE A 262 -7.45 -9.16 6.92
C ILE A 262 -6.71 -8.97 8.24
N TRP A 263 -6.36 -10.05 8.91
CA TRP A 263 -5.71 -10.03 10.22
C TRP A 263 -4.32 -9.37 10.18
N MET A 264 -4.03 -8.45 11.10
CA MET A 264 -2.77 -7.71 11.21
C MET A 264 -1.81 -8.40 12.19
N ASN A 265 -1.23 -9.53 11.82
CA ASN A 265 -0.45 -10.41 12.71
C ASN A 265 1.03 -10.55 12.32
N THR A 266 1.61 -9.58 11.60
CA THR A 266 2.96 -9.68 11.00
C THR A 266 3.97 -8.70 11.60
N GLN A 267 3.82 -8.35 12.89
CA GLN A 267 4.71 -7.49 13.69
C GLN A 267 4.96 -6.07 13.14
N ARG A 268 4.20 -5.64 12.12
CA ARG A 268 4.24 -4.30 11.54
C ARG A 268 2.83 -3.80 11.20
N PRO A 269 2.61 -2.48 11.30
CA PRO A 269 1.33 -1.88 10.95
C PRO A 269 1.10 -1.89 9.44
N GLU A 270 0.07 -1.18 9.01
CA GLU A 270 -0.13 -0.82 7.61
C GLU A 270 0.37 0.61 7.36
N TRP A 271 -0.35 1.42 6.56
CA TRP A 271 0.06 2.77 6.17
C TRP A 271 0.23 3.71 7.39
N ASN A 272 -0.71 3.68 8.34
CA ASN A 272 -0.69 4.55 9.50
C ASN A 272 0.14 3.98 10.65
N ASP A 273 1.43 4.34 10.69
CA ASP A 273 2.34 3.92 11.75
C ASP A 273 1.93 4.43 13.15
N ALA A 274 1.12 5.48 13.25
CA ALA A 274 0.61 5.95 14.54
C ALA A 274 -0.45 5.02 15.16
N ASN A 275 -1.05 4.12 14.38
CA ASN A 275 -1.95 3.06 14.82
C ASN A 275 -1.24 1.70 14.98
N ASN A 276 0.06 1.70 15.26
CA ASN A 276 0.86 0.48 15.34
C ASN A 276 0.48 -0.51 16.46
N ALA A 277 -0.28 -0.10 17.48
CA ALA A 277 -0.76 -1.03 18.50
C ALA A 277 -1.97 -1.87 18.03
N LEU A 278 -2.50 -1.59 16.83
CA LEU A 278 -3.45 -2.49 16.17
C LEU A 278 -2.78 -3.78 15.69
N VAL A 279 -1.46 -3.81 15.52
CA VAL A 279 -0.77 -5.08 15.23
C VAL A 279 -1.05 -6.06 16.35
N GLY A 280 -1.35 -7.31 16.00
CA GLY A 280 -1.82 -8.33 16.92
C GLY A 280 -3.31 -8.57 16.76
N ASN A 281 -4.14 -7.75 17.40
CA ASN A 281 -5.60 -7.98 17.42
C ASN A 281 -6.37 -7.20 16.34
N GLY A 282 -5.71 -6.30 15.62
CA GLY A 282 -6.31 -5.50 14.56
C GLY A 282 -6.62 -6.33 13.32
N VAL A 283 -7.70 -5.95 12.65
CA VAL A 283 -8.14 -6.56 11.40
C VAL A 283 -8.43 -5.44 10.40
N SER A 284 -7.77 -5.47 9.25
CA SER A 284 -7.81 -4.43 8.24
C SER A 284 -8.95 -4.67 7.24
N MET A 285 -9.97 -3.84 7.32
CA MET A 285 -10.95 -3.71 6.23
C MET A 285 -10.37 -2.89 5.07
N VAL A 286 -9.44 -1.97 5.34
CA VAL A 286 -8.71 -1.19 4.31
C VAL A 286 -8.08 -2.12 3.28
N THR A 287 -7.29 -3.09 3.73
CA THR A 287 -6.66 -4.07 2.84
C THR A 287 -7.69 -4.97 2.16
N LEU A 288 -8.80 -5.31 2.83
CA LEU A 288 -9.89 -6.09 2.22
C LEU A 288 -10.58 -5.32 1.07
N TYR A 289 -10.81 -4.01 1.22
CA TYR A 289 -11.38 -3.18 0.15
C TYR A 289 -10.46 -3.12 -1.08
N TYR A 290 -9.14 -3.06 -0.88
CA TYR A 290 -8.20 -3.15 -1.99
C TYR A 290 -8.08 -4.58 -2.55
N LEU A 291 -8.25 -5.60 -1.70
CA LEU A 291 -8.30 -7.00 -2.13
C LEU A 291 -9.52 -7.27 -3.02
N LYS A 292 -10.66 -6.62 -2.77
CA LYS A 292 -11.84 -6.64 -3.66
C LYS A 292 -11.48 -6.18 -5.07
N ARG A 293 -10.81 -5.03 -5.19
CA ARG A 293 -10.37 -4.49 -6.50
C ARG A 293 -9.35 -5.42 -7.16
N TYR A 294 -8.42 -5.98 -6.38
CA TYR A 294 -7.41 -6.90 -6.87
C TYR A 294 -8.02 -8.21 -7.40
N VAL A 295 -8.94 -8.83 -6.67
CA VAL A 295 -9.63 -10.05 -7.09
C VAL A 295 -10.48 -9.78 -8.34
N ASN A 296 -11.20 -8.66 -8.40
CA ASN A 296 -11.92 -8.25 -9.61
C ASN A 296 -10.99 -8.11 -10.82
N PHE A 297 -9.84 -7.46 -10.63
CA PHE A 297 -8.82 -7.34 -11.68
C PHE A 297 -8.32 -8.72 -12.13
N LEU A 298 -8.01 -9.63 -11.19
CA LEU A 298 -7.54 -10.97 -11.52
C LEU A 298 -8.58 -11.79 -12.29
N ILE A 299 -9.86 -11.72 -11.91
CA ILE A 299 -10.96 -12.38 -12.65
C ILE A 299 -10.94 -11.90 -14.10
N SER A 300 -11.05 -10.59 -14.33
CA SER A 300 -11.05 -10.04 -15.68
C SER A 300 -9.76 -10.33 -16.45
N PHE A 301 -8.61 -10.32 -15.77
CA PHE A 301 -7.32 -10.62 -16.37
C PHE A 301 -7.23 -12.08 -16.84
N PHE A 302 -7.59 -13.04 -15.98
CA PHE A 302 -7.51 -14.46 -16.31
C PHE A 302 -8.62 -14.91 -17.27
N GLU A 303 -9.76 -14.22 -17.34
CA GLU A 303 -10.77 -14.44 -18.39
C GLU A 303 -10.28 -13.92 -19.76
N ASP A 304 -9.42 -12.90 -19.78
CA ASP A 304 -8.89 -12.28 -21.00
C ASP A 304 -7.60 -12.96 -21.52
N VAL A 305 -6.98 -13.88 -20.76
CA VAL A 305 -5.85 -14.69 -21.27
C VAL A 305 -6.34 -15.79 -22.21
N LYS A 306 -5.53 -16.13 -23.22
CA LYS A 306 -5.90 -17.10 -24.26
C LYS A 306 -5.53 -18.56 -23.94
N VAL A 307 -5.02 -18.83 -22.75
CA VAL A 307 -4.59 -20.17 -22.31
C VAL A 307 -5.67 -20.81 -21.45
N ASN A 308 -5.85 -22.13 -21.58
CA ASN A 308 -6.83 -22.86 -20.77
C ASN A 308 -6.28 -23.29 -19.41
N SER A 309 -4.96 -23.38 -19.29
CA SER A 309 -4.26 -23.80 -18.07
C SER A 309 -2.89 -23.13 -17.97
N ILE A 310 -2.35 -23.14 -16.76
CA ILE A 310 -1.01 -22.68 -16.41
C ILE A 310 -0.29 -23.76 -15.61
N GLU A 311 1.03 -23.76 -15.64
CA GLU A 311 1.85 -24.65 -14.81
C GLU A 311 2.50 -23.81 -13.70
N ILE A 312 2.26 -24.17 -12.45
CA ILE A 312 2.84 -23.50 -11.28
C ILE A 312 3.31 -24.54 -10.27
N SER A 313 4.11 -24.13 -9.29
CA SER A 313 4.67 -25.02 -8.27
C SER A 313 3.59 -25.85 -7.55
N GLU A 314 3.84 -27.15 -7.37
CA GLU A 314 2.96 -28.10 -6.66
C GLU A 314 2.53 -27.57 -5.29
N GLU A 315 3.44 -26.93 -4.57
CA GLU A 315 3.17 -26.31 -3.27
C GLU A 315 2.09 -25.22 -3.35
N VAL A 316 2.10 -24.39 -4.41
CA VAL A 316 1.15 -23.28 -4.58
C VAL A 316 -0.21 -23.79 -5.03
N VAL A 317 -0.26 -24.81 -5.91
CA VAL A 317 -1.53 -25.45 -6.28
C VAL A 317 -2.21 -26.08 -5.06
N ASN A 318 -1.45 -26.78 -4.22
CA ASN A 318 -1.98 -27.37 -2.99
C ASN A 318 -2.46 -26.32 -1.99
N PHE A 319 -1.72 -25.21 -1.83
CA PHE A 319 -2.17 -24.09 -1.00
C PHE A 319 -3.51 -23.51 -1.51
N LEU A 320 -3.63 -23.29 -2.82
CA LEU A 320 -4.86 -22.80 -3.43
C LEU A 320 -6.03 -23.78 -3.24
N LYS A 321 -5.81 -25.08 -3.47
CA LYS A 321 -6.83 -26.13 -3.27
C LYS A 321 -7.32 -26.16 -1.83
N ASN A 322 -6.43 -26.09 -0.84
CA ASN A 322 -6.79 -26.10 0.57
C ASN A 322 -7.63 -24.87 0.96
N ILE A 323 -7.24 -23.66 0.52
CA ILE A 323 -8.03 -22.44 0.75
C ILE A 323 -9.39 -22.54 0.06
N SER A 324 -9.41 -23.01 -1.20
CA SER A 324 -10.64 -23.19 -1.97
C SER A 324 -11.59 -24.20 -1.30
N GLU A 325 -11.07 -25.28 -0.73
CA GLU A 325 -11.86 -26.29 -0.04
C GLU A 325 -12.54 -25.70 1.20
N VAL A 326 -11.80 -25.01 2.07
CA VAL A 326 -12.35 -24.35 3.27
C VAL A 326 -13.45 -23.37 2.90
N MET A 327 -13.22 -22.51 1.90
CA MET A 327 -14.23 -21.56 1.43
C MET A 327 -15.45 -22.26 0.81
N SER A 328 -15.26 -23.35 0.07
CA SER A 328 -16.38 -24.04 -0.59
C SER A 328 -17.26 -24.78 0.43
N GLN A 329 -16.64 -25.43 1.42
CA GLN A 329 -17.35 -26.15 2.49
C GLN A 329 -18.25 -25.25 3.33
N HIS A 330 -17.91 -23.96 3.43
CA HIS A 330 -18.62 -22.99 4.27
C HIS A 330 -19.41 -21.94 3.46
N GLN A 331 -19.54 -22.10 2.14
CA GLN A 331 -20.14 -21.09 1.27
C GLN A 331 -21.60 -20.77 1.63
N ASP A 332 -22.36 -21.76 2.11
CA ASP A 332 -23.77 -21.59 2.49
C ASP A 332 -23.98 -20.59 3.64
N LEU A 333 -22.94 -20.34 4.44
CA LEU A 333 -22.97 -19.35 5.52
C LEU A 333 -23.03 -17.90 5.01
N LEU A 334 -22.76 -17.66 3.73
CA LEU A 334 -22.86 -16.33 3.11
C LEU A 334 -24.31 -15.85 2.92
N ASN A 335 -25.29 -16.72 3.12
CA ASN A 335 -26.71 -16.37 3.03
C ASN A 335 -27.19 -15.52 4.22
N ASP A 336 -26.49 -15.60 5.36
CA ASP A 336 -26.83 -14.93 6.62
C ASP A 336 -25.58 -14.30 7.28
N GLU A 337 -25.72 -13.76 8.49
CA GLU A 337 -24.59 -13.32 9.29
C GLU A 337 -23.76 -14.54 9.77
N ILE A 338 -22.43 -14.45 9.62
CA ILE A 338 -21.53 -15.51 10.07
C ILE A 338 -21.30 -15.35 11.58
N SER A 339 -21.71 -16.36 12.36
CA SER A 339 -21.51 -16.41 13.81
C SER A 339 -20.04 -16.48 14.20
N ASP A 340 -19.70 -16.06 15.42
CA ASP A 340 -18.32 -16.04 15.93
C ASP A 340 -17.66 -17.42 15.97
N LYS A 341 -18.45 -18.48 16.21
CA LYS A 341 -18.01 -19.87 16.11
C LYS A 341 -17.65 -20.26 14.68
N ASN A 342 -18.53 -19.97 13.73
CA ASN A 342 -18.27 -20.27 12.31
C ASN A 342 -17.12 -19.43 11.76
N ARG A 343 -16.98 -18.19 12.21
CA ARG A 343 -15.86 -17.30 11.89
C ARG A 343 -14.53 -17.93 12.30
N LYS A 344 -14.47 -18.50 13.51
CA LYS A 344 -13.29 -19.24 13.97
C LYS A 344 -13.01 -20.47 13.12
N VAL A 345 -14.01 -21.29 12.83
CA VAL A 345 -13.84 -22.51 12.00
C VAL A 345 -13.24 -22.15 10.64
N ILE A 346 -13.75 -21.10 9.99
CA ILE A 346 -13.21 -20.63 8.71
C ILE A 346 -11.78 -20.12 8.88
N LEU A 347 -11.49 -19.26 9.87
CA LEU A 347 -10.13 -18.76 10.09
C LEU A 347 -9.14 -19.89 10.35
N ASP A 348 -9.49 -20.87 11.20
CA ASP A 348 -8.64 -22.01 11.50
C ASP A 348 -8.25 -22.75 10.22
N GLY A 349 -9.22 -23.09 9.37
CA GLY A 349 -8.95 -23.78 8.10
C GLY A 349 -8.06 -22.96 7.15
N LEU A 350 -8.33 -21.66 7.02
CA LEU A 350 -7.56 -20.76 6.16
C LEU A 350 -6.12 -20.56 6.66
N SER A 351 -5.95 -20.37 7.97
CA SER A 351 -4.64 -20.13 8.59
C SER A 351 -3.78 -21.39 8.63
N VAL A 352 -4.37 -22.56 8.86
CA VAL A 352 -3.68 -23.87 8.77
C VAL A 352 -3.20 -24.13 7.34
N ALA A 353 -4.04 -23.87 6.32
CA ALA A 353 -3.60 -24.00 4.93
C ALA A 353 -2.39 -23.10 4.61
N GLY A 354 -2.37 -21.87 5.13
CA GLY A 354 -1.22 -20.98 5.02
C GLY A 354 0.00 -21.45 5.82
N GLU A 355 -0.20 -22.16 6.94
CA GLU A 355 0.87 -22.73 7.77
C GLU A 355 1.55 -23.90 7.07
N ASP A 356 0.76 -24.85 6.59
CA ASP A 356 1.26 -26.03 5.90
C ASP A 356 2.13 -25.64 4.71
N PHE A 357 1.68 -24.65 3.93
CA PHE A 357 2.44 -24.10 2.80
C PHE A 357 3.79 -23.51 3.25
N ARG A 358 3.79 -22.52 4.15
CA ARG A 358 5.04 -21.84 4.54
C ARG A 358 6.01 -22.76 5.27
N THR A 359 5.51 -23.64 6.14
CA THR A 359 6.34 -24.60 6.89
C THR A 359 7.00 -25.60 5.95
N LYS A 360 6.30 -26.04 4.88
CA LYS A 360 6.91 -26.88 3.84
C LYS A 360 8.05 -26.14 3.13
N ILE A 361 7.82 -24.88 2.72
CA ILE A 361 8.84 -24.06 2.05
C ILE A 361 10.04 -23.77 2.96
N TYR A 362 9.83 -23.37 4.21
CA TYR A 362 10.92 -23.07 5.15
C TYR A 362 11.81 -24.29 5.43
N ASN A 363 11.22 -25.48 5.56
CA ASN A 363 11.96 -26.68 5.95
C ASN A 363 12.58 -27.45 4.77
N LYS A 364 11.95 -27.40 3.59
CA LYS A 364 12.32 -28.25 2.44
C LYS A 364 12.57 -27.50 1.14
N GLY A 365 12.30 -26.19 1.10
CA GLY A 365 12.28 -25.44 -0.14
C GLY A 365 11.14 -25.88 -1.08
N PHE A 366 11.19 -25.38 -2.32
CA PHE A 366 10.29 -25.84 -3.39
C PHE A 366 10.74 -27.21 -3.90
N SER A 367 9.78 -28.08 -4.24
CA SER A 367 10.07 -29.40 -4.79
C SER A 367 10.49 -29.38 -6.26
N GLU A 368 10.37 -28.22 -6.92
CA GLU A 368 10.60 -28.00 -8.36
C GLU A 368 9.61 -28.74 -9.27
N LYS A 369 8.59 -29.39 -8.68
CA LYS A 369 7.50 -30.01 -9.43
C LYS A 369 6.45 -28.97 -9.78
N LEU A 370 6.04 -28.96 -11.04
CA LEU A 370 4.94 -28.13 -11.51
C LEU A 370 3.66 -28.97 -11.61
N GLU A 371 2.55 -28.38 -11.19
CA GLU A 371 1.20 -28.89 -11.42
C GLU A 371 0.44 -27.99 -12.40
N VAL A 372 -0.39 -28.63 -13.22
CA VAL A 372 -1.29 -27.93 -14.14
C VAL A 372 -2.50 -27.40 -13.36
N LEU A 373 -2.75 -26.11 -13.45
CA LEU A 373 -3.91 -25.42 -12.89
C LEU A 373 -4.79 -24.90 -14.03
N GLU A 374 -6.04 -25.35 -14.09
CA GLU A 374 -7.02 -24.86 -15.07
C GLU A 374 -7.44 -23.43 -14.76
N ILE A 375 -7.43 -22.55 -15.77
CA ILE A 375 -7.87 -21.16 -15.64
C ILE A 375 -9.33 -21.08 -15.18
N LYS A 376 -10.18 -22.00 -15.65
CA LYS A 376 -11.58 -22.07 -15.23
C LYS A 376 -11.72 -22.27 -13.72
N TYR A 377 -11.01 -23.26 -13.16
CA TYR A 377 -11.01 -23.52 -11.72
C TYR A 377 -10.46 -22.32 -10.94
N LEU A 378 -9.41 -21.67 -11.44
CA LEU A 378 -8.88 -20.45 -10.85
C LEU A 378 -9.93 -19.32 -10.81
N VAL A 379 -10.63 -19.06 -11.91
CA VAL A 379 -11.69 -18.03 -11.96
C VAL A 379 -12.87 -18.37 -11.04
N GLU A 380 -13.24 -19.65 -10.92
CA GLU A 380 -14.25 -20.12 -9.96
C GLU A 380 -13.82 -19.85 -8.51
N PHE A 381 -12.57 -20.16 -8.17
CA PHE A 381 -11.97 -19.86 -6.87
C PHE A 381 -11.96 -18.34 -6.57
N LEU A 382 -11.51 -17.53 -7.53
CA LEU A 382 -11.49 -16.07 -7.38
C LEU A 382 -12.90 -15.52 -7.19
N SER A 383 -13.88 -16.04 -7.94
CA SER A 383 -15.28 -15.67 -7.81
C SER A 383 -15.86 -16.02 -6.44
N LEU A 384 -15.52 -17.19 -5.88
CA LEU A 384 -15.91 -17.57 -4.53
C LEU A 384 -15.27 -16.67 -3.48
N SER A 385 -13.96 -16.41 -3.59
CA SER A 385 -13.24 -15.48 -2.72
C SER A 385 -13.89 -14.10 -2.73
N ASN A 386 -14.32 -13.63 -3.90
CA ASN A 386 -15.01 -12.36 -4.08
C ASN A 386 -16.34 -12.30 -3.33
N LYS A 387 -17.10 -13.40 -3.27
CA LYS A 387 -18.37 -13.46 -2.50
C LYS A 387 -18.14 -13.31 -1.00
N TYR A 388 -17.09 -13.95 -0.46
CA TYR A 388 -16.69 -13.78 0.95
C TYR A 388 -16.28 -12.35 1.28
N ILE A 389 -15.51 -11.73 0.36
CA ILE A 389 -15.11 -10.33 0.46
C ILE A 389 -16.35 -9.42 0.45
N ASP A 390 -17.26 -9.61 -0.50
CA ASP A 390 -18.49 -8.80 -0.63
C ASP A 390 -19.41 -8.91 0.59
N HIS A 391 -19.55 -10.12 1.13
CA HIS A 391 -20.30 -10.35 2.37
C HIS A 391 -19.69 -9.57 3.54
N THR A 392 -18.37 -9.60 3.67
CA THR A 392 -17.64 -8.90 4.73
C THR A 392 -17.68 -7.38 4.57
N ILE A 393 -17.57 -6.86 3.34
CA ILE A 393 -17.74 -5.43 3.06
C ILE A 393 -19.16 -4.98 3.44
N LYS A 394 -20.17 -5.78 3.07
CA LYS A 394 -21.58 -5.48 3.38
C LYS A 394 -21.84 -5.35 4.87
N SER A 395 -21.29 -6.26 5.69
CA SER A 395 -21.45 -6.24 7.15
C SER A 395 -20.62 -5.15 7.87
N ASN A 396 -19.74 -4.46 7.14
CA ASN A 396 -18.88 -3.40 7.69
C ASN A 396 -19.34 -1.97 7.33
N LYS A 397 -20.53 -1.83 6.73
CA LYS A 397 -21.21 -0.55 6.59
C LYS A 397 -21.78 -0.12 7.94
N ARG A 398 -21.50 1.12 8.34
CA ARG A 398 -22.01 1.74 9.56
C ARG A 398 -23.41 2.33 9.36
N ASP A 399 -24.10 2.59 10.47
CA ASP A 399 -25.41 3.25 10.47
C ASP A 399 -25.36 4.69 9.90
N ASP A 400 -24.20 5.35 10.00
CA ASP A 400 -23.93 6.67 9.41
C ASP A 400 -23.48 6.60 7.94
N ALA A 401 -23.63 5.44 7.29
CA ALA A 401 -23.23 5.15 5.91
C ALA A 401 -21.73 5.27 5.59
N LEU A 402 -20.87 5.52 6.58
CA LEU A 402 -19.44 5.29 6.47
C LEU A 402 -19.12 3.79 6.58
N TYR A 403 -17.86 3.43 6.34
CA TYR A 403 -17.39 2.05 6.43
C TYR A 403 -16.29 1.90 7.48
N HIS A 404 -16.29 0.76 8.18
CA HIS A 404 -15.21 0.46 9.12
C HIS A 404 -13.86 0.33 8.40
N SER A 405 -12.81 0.87 9.02
CA SER A 405 -11.44 0.84 8.46
C SER A 405 -10.62 -0.27 9.08
N TYR A 406 -10.63 -0.31 10.42
CA TYR A 406 -9.97 -1.32 11.22
C TYR A 406 -10.94 -1.81 12.28
N ASN A 407 -10.94 -3.12 12.49
CA ASN A 407 -11.68 -3.81 13.54
C ASN A 407 -10.70 -4.46 14.52
N LEU A 408 -11.23 -4.97 15.63
CA LEU A 408 -10.50 -5.80 16.57
C LEU A 408 -11.09 -7.21 16.56
N MET A 409 -10.22 -8.21 16.58
CA MET A 409 -10.60 -9.59 16.86
C MET A 409 -10.17 -9.99 18.28
N SER A 410 -11.05 -10.70 18.97
CA SER A 410 -10.75 -11.38 20.23
C SER A 410 -11.14 -12.84 20.15
N LEU A 411 -10.27 -13.70 20.69
CA LEU A 411 -10.61 -15.09 20.97
C LEU A 411 -11.41 -15.13 22.27
N GLU A 412 -12.68 -15.52 22.19
CA GLU A 412 -13.55 -15.72 23.35
C GLU A 412 -13.62 -17.22 23.65
N GLY A 413 -13.20 -17.62 24.85
CA GLY A 413 -13.03 -19.04 25.18
C GLY A 413 -12.00 -19.72 24.27
N SER A 414 -12.33 -20.90 23.74
CA SER A 414 -11.45 -21.67 22.85
C SER A 414 -12.05 -21.91 21.46
N ASP A 415 -13.29 -21.49 21.18
CA ASP A 415 -14.00 -21.84 19.96
C ASP A 415 -14.73 -20.67 19.25
N GLU A 416 -14.58 -19.43 19.70
CA GLU A 416 -15.22 -18.25 19.09
C GLU A 416 -14.25 -17.10 18.78
N ILE A 417 -14.41 -16.46 17.62
CA ILE A 417 -13.73 -15.21 17.28
C ILE A 417 -14.76 -14.09 17.15
N LYS A 418 -14.70 -13.15 18.09
CA LYS A 418 -15.55 -11.97 18.12
C LYS A 418 -14.91 -10.80 17.41
N ILE A 419 -15.72 -10.04 16.68
CA ILE A 419 -15.31 -8.78 16.03
C ILE A 419 -15.89 -7.60 16.81
N THR A 420 -15.03 -6.63 17.12
CA THR A 420 -15.42 -5.34 17.70
C THR A 420 -14.96 -4.21 16.80
N ASN A 421 -15.86 -3.28 16.50
CA ASN A 421 -15.59 -2.21 15.55
C ASN A 421 -14.96 -0.98 16.23
N LEU A 422 -14.08 -0.29 15.50
CA LEU A 422 -13.50 0.98 15.95
C LEU A 422 -14.29 2.20 15.41
N TYR A 423 -13.91 3.38 15.91
CA TYR A 423 -14.42 4.67 15.44
C TYR A 423 -14.15 4.89 13.93
N GLU A 424 -14.87 5.83 13.33
CA GLU A 424 -14.72 6.20 11.93
C GLU A 424 -13.29 6.67 11.61
N MET A 425 -12.73 6.25 10.48
CA MET A 425 -11.42 6.72 10.01
C MET A 425 -11.47 7.04 8.52
N LEU A 426 -10.75 8.09 8.10
CA LEU A 426 -10.74 8.54 6.71
C LEU A 426 -10.23 7.46 5.75
N GLU A 427 -9.26 6.67 6.18
CA GLU A 427 -8.58 5.67 5.36
C GLU A 427 -9.52 4.58 4.82
N GLY A 428 -10.44 4.06 5.64
CA GLY A 428 -11.43 3.09 5.15
C GLY A 428 -12.40 3.69 4.14
N GLN A 429 -12.67 5.00 4.21
CA GLN A 429 -13.55 5.68 3.27
C GLN A 429 -12.88 5.78 1.90
N VAL A 430 -11.60 6.17 1.89
CA VAL A 430 -10.76 6.17 0.68
C VAL A 430 -10.70 4.77 0.07
N ALA A 431 -10.45 3.75 0.89
CA ALA A 431 -10.28 2.39 0.43
C ALA A 431 -11.57 1.78 -0.13
N VAL A 432 -12.73 1.97 0.53
CA VAL A 432 -14.01 1.44 0.03
C VAL A 432 -14.47 2.16 -1.24
N LEU A 433 -14.27 3.48 -1.35
CA LEU A 433 -14.51 4.22 -2.61
C LEU A 433 -13.63 3.70 -3.74
N SER A 434 -12.40 3.29 -3.41
CA SER A 434 -11.43 2.76 -4.36
C SER A 434 -11.62 1.27 -4.66
N SER A 435 -12.59 0.57 -4.05
CA SER A 435 -12.70 -0.90 -4.11
C SER A 435 -13.36 -1.45 -5.38
N GLY A 436 -14.16 -0.62 -6.05
CA GLY A 436 -15.07 -1.06 -7.11
C GLY A 436 -16.31 -1.84 -6.62
N TYR A 437 -16.55 -1.89 -5.30
CA TYR A 437 -17.74 -2.50 -4.71
C TYR A 437 -18.98 -1.59 -4.73
N LEU A 438 -18.77 -0.29 -4.46
CA LEU A 438 -19.89 0.66 -4.36
C LEU A 438 -20.40 1.05 -5.74
N GLU A 439 -21.73 1.11 -5.86
CA GLU A 439 -22.34 1.82 -6.98
C GLU A 439 -22.20 3.34 -6.77
N PRO A 440 -22.20 4.15 -7.86
CA PRO A 440 -22.05 5.60 -7.77
C PRO A 440 -22.97 6.28 -6.74
N LYS A 441 -24.23 5.88 -6.64
CA LYS A 441 -25.19 6.41 -5.66
C LYS A 441 -24.75 6.17 -4.20
N ASP A 442 -24.15 5.00 -3.94
CA ASP A 442 -23.73 4.60 -2.59
C ASP A 442 -22.46 5.37 -2.21
N SER A 443 -21.59 5.63 -3.18
CA SER A 443 -20.46 6.54 -3.02
C SER A 443 -20.92 7.97 -2.71
N VAL A 444 -21.95 8.49 -3.39
CA VAL A 444 -22.53 9.81 -3.08
C VAL A 444 -23.07 9.86 -1.65
N LEU A 445 -23.80 8.83 -1.21
CA LEU A 445 -24.31 8.73 0.16
C LEU A 445 -23.19 8.73 1.20
N LEU A 446 -22.13 7.96 0.95
CA LEU A 446 -20.94 7.91 1.81
C LEU A 446 -20.28 9.30 1.89
N LEU A 447 -20.07 9.97 0.76
CA LEU A 447 -19.40 11.29 0.72
C LEU A 447 -20.24 12.40 1.40
N LYS A 448 -21.57 12.36 1.26
CA LYS A 448 -22.48 13.23 2.02
C LYS A 448 -22.31 13.01 3.53
N SER A 449 -22.23 11.75 3.95
CA SER A 449 -22.04 11.39 5.35
C SER A 449 -20.66 11.78 5.87
N LEU A 450 -19.62 11.63 5.05
CA LEU A 450 -18.26 12.05 5.35
C LEU A 450 -18.19 13.56 5.63
N ARG A 451 -18.87 14.39 4.84
CA ARG A 451 -18.95 15.85 5.03
C ARG A 451 -19.54 16.25 6.38
N THR A 452 -20.52 15.49 6.86
CA THR A 452 -21.20 15.75 8.14
C THR A 452 -20.60 15.00 9.33
N SER A 453 -19.58 14.16 9.08
CA SER A 453 -18.93 13.35 10.12
C SER A 453 -17.97 14.18 10.98
N LYS A 454 -17.51 13.58 12.08
CA LYS A 454 -16.45 14.15 12.93
C LYS A 454 -15.07 14.20 12.25
N LEU A 455 -14.94 13.63 11.05
CA LEU A 455 -13.71 13.70 10.27
C LEU A 455 -13.58 15.03 9.53
N TYR A 456 -14.67 15.75 9.29
CA TYR A 456 -14.60 17.05 8.62
C TYR A 456 -14.11 18.12 9.60
N ARG A 457 -13.04 18.82 9.22
CA ARG A 457 -12.41 19.89 9.98
C ARG A 457 -12.64 21.23 9.28
N GLU A 458 -13.50 22.05 9.88
CA GLU A 458 -14.09 23.23 9.25
C GLU A 458 -13.10 24.36 8.94
N ASP A 459 -12.18 24.68 9.85
CA ASP A 459 -11.22 25.78 9.71
C ASP A 459 -10.28 25.63 8.50
N GLN A 460 -10.09 24.39 8.02
CA GLN A 460 -9.27 24.05 6.87
C GLN A 460 -10.10 23.47 5.71
N ASN A 461 -11.43 23.38 5.83
CA ASN A 461 -12.33 22.75 4.84
C ASN A 461 -11.79 21.41 4.31
N SER A 462 -11.36 20.53 5.22
CA SER A 462 -10.67 19.27 4.87
C SER A 462 -10.95 18.19 5.92
N TYR A 463 -10.25 17.06 5.86
CA TYR A 463 -10.53 15.87 6.67
C TYR A 463 -9.35 15.44 7.54
N ILE A 464 -9.63 15.13 8.82
CA ILE A 464 -8.68 14.48 9.74
C ILE A 464 -8.77 12.94 9.60
N LEU A 465 -7.74 12.23 10.07
CA LEU A 465 -7.67 10.77 9.92
C LEU A 465 -8.71 10.02 10.75
N TYR A 466 -9.03 10.54 11.93
CA TYR A 466 -9.99 9.99 12.89
C TYR A 466 -10.49 11.12 13.81
N PRO A 467 -11.63 10.94 14.49
CA PRO A 467 -12.24 11.99 15.30
C PRO A 467 -11.29 12.56 16.33
N ASP A 468 -11.23 13.89 16.38
CA ASP A 468 -10.58 14.60 17.46
C ASP A 468 -11.34 14.34 18.77
N ARG A 469 -10.62 14.30 19.90
CA ARG A 469 -11.21 14.01 21.21
C ARG A 469 -10.39 14.62 22.34
N GLN A 470 -11.10 15.03 23.39
CA GLN A 470 -10.47 15.45 24.63
C GLN A 470 -9.95 14.22 25.38
N LEU A 471 -8.64 14.16 25.63
CA LEU A 471 -8.05 13.19 26.53
C LEU A 471 -8.27 13.62 27.98
N LEU A 472 -8.38 12.63 28.89
CA LEU A 472 -8.42 12.91 30.33
C LEU A 472 -7.23 13.77 30.74
N LEU A 473 -7.49 14.78 31.57
CA LEU A 473 -6.43 15.57 32.20
C LEU A 473 -5.60 14.69 33.13
N PHE A 474 -4.36 15.07 33.38
CA PHE A 474 -3.43 14.28 34.22
C PHE A 474 -4.04 13.89 35.58
N VAL A 475 -4.69 14.84 36.26
CA VAL A 475 -5.32 14.64 37.58
C VAL A 475 -6.60 13.79 37.56
N GLN A 476 -7.17 13.55 36.36
CA GLN A 476 -8.36 12.71 36.18
C GLN A 476 -7.98 11.28 35.76
N LYS A 477 -6.74 11.06 35.32
CA LYS A 477 -6.24 9.73 34.99
C LYS A 477 -5.99 8.95 36.27
N ASN A 478 -6.08 7.62 36.17
CA ASN A 478 -5.65 6.71 37.22
C ASN A 478 -6.35 6.94 38.57
N ILE A 479 -7.68 7.05 38.57
CA ILE A 479 -8.47 7.09 39.81
C ILE A 479 -9.24 5.77 39.90
N ILE A 480 -8.98 4.98 40.93
CA ILE A 480 -9.69 3.73 41.20
C ILE A 480 -10.95 4.09 42.01
N PRO A 481 -12.16 3.80 41.50
CA PRO A 481 -13.39 3.96 42.27
C PRO A 481 -13.33 3.22 43.61
N LYS A 482 -13.83 3.86 44.67
CA LYS A 482 -13.77 3.31 46.03
C LYS A 482 -14.48 1.96 46.14
N GLU A 483 -15.53 1.75 45.35
CA GLU A 483 -16.27 0.50 45.28
C GLU A 483 -15.40 -0.67 44.83
N LEU A 484 -14.47 -0.45 43.88
CA LEU A 484 -13.55 -1.47 43.38
C LEU A 484 -12.45 -1.82 44.38
N ILE A 485 -12.01 -0.83 45.19
CA ILE A 485 -11.14 -1.10 46.34
C ILE A 485 -11.89 -1.91 47.38
N ILE A 486 -13.16 -1.59 47.65
CA ILE A 486 -13.96 -2.33 48.64
C ILE A 486 -14.31 -3.75 48.18
N SER A 487 -14.40 -4.02 46.88
CA SER A 487 -14.70 -5.37 46.38
C SER A 487 -13.49 -6.30 46.35
N SER A 488 -12.25 -5.79 46.38
CA SER A 488 -11.02 -6.60 46.36
C SER A 488 -10.39 -6.65 47.75
N GLN A 489 -10.22 -7.86 48.27
CA GLN A 489 -9.59 -8.06 49.56
C GLN A 489 -8.07 -7.79 49.49
N LEU A 490 -7.44 -8.13 48.35
CA LEU A 490 -6.03 -7.84 48.11
C LEU A 490 -5.75 -6.33 48.05
N LEU A 491 -6.55 -5.55 47.30
CA LEU A 491 -6.36 -4.10 47.22
C LEU A 491 -6.54 -3.41 48.58
N LYS A 492 -7.50 -3.85 49.40
CA LYS A 492 -7.64 -3.37 50.79
C LYS A 492 -6.40 -3.67 51.61
N SER A 493 -5.93 -4.92 51.61
CA SER A 493 -4.75 -5.30 52.38
C SER A 493 -3.50 -4.54 51.94
N LEU A 494 -3.33 -4.29 50.64
CA LEU A 494 -2.23 -3.47 50.13
C LEU A 494 -2.30 -2.02 50.64
N VAL A 495 -3.50 -1.43 50.68
CA VAL A 495 -3.70 -0.09 51.27
C VAL A 495 -3.41 -0.09 52.78
N GLU A 496 -3.92 -1.07 53.52
CA GLU A 496 -3.74 -1.17 54.98
C GLU A 496 -2.28 -1.40 55.39
N LEU A 497 -1.53 -2.18 54.60
CA LEU A 497 -0.10 -2.44 54.78
C LEU A 497 0.80 -1.31 54.26
N GLY A 498 0.24 -0.29 53.60
CA GLY A 498 1.01 0.80 53.00
C GLY A 498 1.90 0.36 51.84
N HIS A 499 1.49 -0.66 51.08
CA HIS A 499 2.25 -1.22 49.97
C HIS A 499 2.09 -0.38 48.68
N ASP A 500 2.87 0.69 48.59
CA ASP A 500 2.76 1.72 47.56
C ASP A 500 3.15 1.27 46.13
N GLU A 501 3.81 0.10 45.98
CA GLU A 501 4.24 -0.40 44.68
C GLU A 501 3.08 -0.80 43.75
N ILE A 502 1.87 -1.04 44.26
CA ILE A 502 0.69 -1.39 43.43
C ILE A 502 -0.40 -0.34 43.52
N VAL A 503 -0.79 0.07 44.72
CA VAL A 503 -1.90 1.01 44.95
C VAL A 503 -1.51 2.04 46.01
N ASN A 504 -1.89 3.29 45.76
CA ASN A 504 -1.61 4.45 46.60
C ASN A 504 -2.89 5.19 46.97
N VAL A 505 -2.89 5.83 48.14
CA VAL A 505 -3.96 6.74 48.58
C VAL A 505 -3.43 8.17 48.61
N ASP A 506 -4.10 9.09 47.94
CA ASP A 506 -3.73 10.51 47.97
C ASP A 506 -4.18 11.21 49.27
N VAL A 507 -3.75 12.46 49.45
CA VAL A 507 -4.12 13.28 50.62
C VAL A 507 -5.62 13.61 50.72
N SER A 508 -6.38 13.37 49.65
CA SER A 508 -7.84 13.55 49.58
C SER A 508 -8.61 12.25 49.80
N GLY A 509 -7.91 11.12 49.96
CA GLY A 509 -8.50 9.79 50.14
C GLY A 509 -8.88 9.08 48.83
N ASN A 510 -8.42 9.54 47.67
CA ASN A 510 -8.60 8.82 46.40
C ASN A 510 -7.53 7.75 46.23
N TYR A 511 -7.86 6.72 45.44
CA TYR A 511 -6.98 5.57 45.20
C TYR A 511 -6.42 5.61 43.78
N HIS A 512 -5.15 5.24 43.64
CA HIS A 512 -4.42 5.27 42.38
C HIS A 512 -3.57 4.01 42.22
N PHE A 513 -3.45 3.46 41.02
CA PHE A 513 -2.34 2.53 40.77
C PHE A 513 -1.01 3.27 40.86
N ASN A 514 0.06 2.57 41.24
CA ASN A 514 1.40 3.15 41.28
C ASN A 514 1.80 3.73 39.90
N GLY A 515 2.34 4.94 39.89
CA GLY A 515 2.63 5.70 38.67
C GLY A 515 3.71 5.10 37.76
N GLU A 516 4.47 4.11 38.24
CA GLU A 516 5.46 3.39 37.43
C GLU A 516 4.85 2.21 36.65
N ILE A 517 3.61 1.80 36.96
CA ILE A 517 2.89 0.76 36.23
C ILE A 517 2.35 1.37 34.94
N ARG A 518 3.01 1.06 33.82
CA ARG A 518 2.66 1.61 32.50
C ARG A 518 1.70 0.72 31.73
N ASN A 519 1.59 -0.57 32.09
CA ASN A 519 0.74 -1.55 31.42
C ASN A 519 0.51 -2.77 32.34
N SER A 520 -0.36 -3.68 31.90
CA SER A 520 -0.72 -4.89 32.63
C SER A 520 0.45 -5.88 32.81
N LYS A 521 1.48 -5.84 31.97
CA LYS A 521 2.69 -6.67 32.14
C LYS A 521 3.43 -6.28 33.42
N ILE A 522 3.71 -4.99 33.62
CA ILE A 522 4.37 -4.49 34.84
C ILE A 522 3.50 -4.78 36.07
N LEU A 523 2.17 -4.64 35.96
CA LEU A 523 1.27 -5.01 37.05
C LEU A 523 1.37 -6.49 37.41
N LYS A 524 1.39 -7.39 36.41
CA LYS A 524 1.57 -8.83 36.62
C LYS A 524 2.89 -9.15 37.30
N GLU A 525 4.00 -8.54 36.84
CA GLU A 525 5.33 -8.70 37.44
C GLU A 525 5.32 -8.27 38.92
N ARG A 526 4.68 -7.14 39.27
CA ARG A 526 4.56 -6.69 40.66
C ARG A 526 3.68 -7.60 41.51
N LEU A 527 2.56 -8.09 40.97
CA LEU A 527 1.71 -9.06 41.66
C LEU A 527 2.45 -10.39 41.92
N GLU A 528 3.34 -10.81 41.01
CA GLU A 528 4.16 -12.01 41.18
C GLU A 528 5.18 -11.87 42.31
N LEU A 529 5.77 -10.69 42.53
CA LEU A 529 6.66 -10.45 43.67
C LEU A 529 5.95 -10.65 45.02
N LEU A 530 4.64 -10.37 45.09
CA LEU A 530 3.83 -10.56 46.30
C LEU A 530 3.52 -12.03 46.62
N GLN A 531 3.71 -12.95 45.68
CA GLN A 531 3.50 -14.40 45.93
C GLN A 531 4.47 -14.97 46.98
N ASN A 532 5.58 -14.27 47.25
CA ASN A 532 6.54 -14.64 48.28
C ASN A 532 6.25 -14.03 49.66
N THR A 533 5.07 -13.42 49.84
CA THR A 533 4.66 -12.70 51.07
C THR A 533 3.43 -13.34 51.72
N GLU A 534 2.97 -12.79 52.84
CA GLU A 534 1.72 -13.18 53.50
C GLU A 534 0.46 -12.98 52.62
N LEU A 535 0.58 -12.24 51.51
CA LEU A 535 -0.50 -11.98 50.56
C LEU A 535 -0.65 -13.05 49.47
N ASN A 536 0.17 -14.11 49.45
CA ASN A 536 0.18 -15.11 48.39
C ASN A 536 -1.20 -15.72 48.07
N SER A 537 -1.98 -16.07 49.10
CA SER A 537 -3.34 -16.62 48.90
C SER A 537 -4.23 -15.63 48.15
N LEU A 538 -4.21 -14.36 48.57
CA LEU A 538 -5.02 -13.31 47.96
C LEU A 538 -4.58 -12.99 46.54
N VAL A 539 -3.27 -13.05 46.25
CA VAL A 539 -2.76 -12.89 44.88
C VAL A 539 -3.28 -14.01 43.97
N ASN A 540 -3.21 -15.26 44.41
CA ASN A 540 -3.68 -16.39 43.60
C ASN A 540 -5.21 -16.35 43.37
N GLU A 541 -5.96 -15.79 44.31
CA GLU A 541 -7.42 -15.63 44.21
C GLU A 541 -7.83 -14.43 43.34
N GLU A 542 -7.15 -13.28 43.47
CA GLU A 542 -7.62 -11.99 42.92
C GLU A 542 -6.74 -11.41 41.79
N LYS A 543 -5.63 -12.05 41.38
CA LYS A 543 -4.71 -11.53 40.33
C LYS A 543 -5.45 -11.11 39.07
N ASP A 544 -6.30 -11.99 38.53
CA ASP A 544 -7.04 -11.71 37.29
C ASP A 544 -8.07 -10.59 37.47
N GLU A 545 -8.67 -10.47 38.65
CA GLU A 545 -9.63 -9.42 38.95
C GLU A 545 -8.93 -8.05 39.08
N ILE A 546 -7.77 -7.97 39.72
CA ILE A 546 -6.96 -6.74 39.77
C ILE A 546 -6.54 -6.31 38.37
N ILE A 547 -6.15 -7.24 37.50
CA ILE A 547 -5.82 -6.95 36.10
C ILE A 547 -7.05 -6.40 35.36
N LYS A 548 -8.25 -6.94 35.61
CA LYS A 548 -9.50 -6.39 35.06
C LYS A 548 -9.82 -5.01 35.60
N ILE A 549 -9.64 -4.75 36.90
CA ILE A 549 -9.80 -3.41 37.48
C ILE A 549 -8.84 -2.44 36.81
N TYR A 550 -7.55 -2.77 36.72
CA TYR A 550 -6.55 -1.96 36.01
C TYR A 550 -6.98 -1.66 34.57
N GLU A 551 -7.42 -2.68 33.84
CA GLU A 551 -7.92 -2.52 32.48
C GLU A 551 -9.18 -1.64 32.41
N SER A 552 -10.09 -1.70 33.39
CA SER A 552 -11.27 -0.84 33.43
C SER A 552 -10.94 0.64 33.62
N ILE A 553 -9.83 0.95 34.31
CA ILE A 553 -9.38 2.33 34.54
C ILE A 553 -8.68 2.91 33.30
N PHE A 554 -7.85 2.11 32.63
CA PHE A 554 -6.99 2.58 31.54
C PHE A 554 -7.52 2.26 30.13
N ASN A 555 -8.39 1.25 30.00
CA ASN A 555 -8.96 0.77 28.74
C ASN A 555 -7.90 0.56 27.64
N HIS A 556 -6.80 -0.11 27.98
CA HIS A 556 -5.68 -0.33 27.06
C HIS A 556 -6.06 -1.23 25.88
N LYS A 557 -7.10 -2.07 25.99
CA LYS A 557 -7.64 -2.83 24.86
C LYS A 557 -8.13 -1.93 23.72
N ALA A 558 -8.55 -0.70 24.01
CA ALA A 558 -8.95 0.29 23.01
C ALA A 558 -7.77 1.15 22.50
N PHE A 559 -6.54 0.91 22.98
CA PHE A 559 -5.36 1.65 22.55
C PHE A 559 -4.92 1.18 21.16
N THR A 560 -5.16 2.02 20.16
CA THR A 560 -4.78 1.73 18.77
C THR A 560 -3.35 2.13 18.45
N GLY A 561 -2.69 2.91 19.32
CA GLY A 561 -1.34 3.42 19.14
C GLY A 561 -1.22 4.89 19.56
N ARG A 562 -0.09 5.51 19.24
CA ARG A 562 0.18 6.93 19.58
C ARG A 562 -0.79 7.93 18.93
N SER A 563 -1.45 7.52 17.84
CA SER A 563 -2.50 8.26 17.11
C SER A 563 -3.47 9.00 18.01
N GLY A 564 -3.97 8.29 19.03
CA GLY A 564 -4.96 8.77 19.96
C GLY A 564 -4.40 9.48 21.20
N THR A 565 -3.09 9.71 21.29
CA THR A 565 -2.42 10.19 22.52
C THR A 565 -1.44 11.35 22.30
N PHE A 566 -1.40 11.91 21.09
CA PHE A 566 -0.63 13.13 20.75
C PHE A 566 -1.40 14.03 19.77
N TYR A 567 -0.90 15.24 19.51
CA TYR A 567 -1.64 16.32 18.86
C TYR A 567 -1.01 16.85 17.56
N LYS A 568 -0.03 16.13 17.00
CA LYS A 568 0.72 16.52 15.78
C LYS A 568 0.96 15.30 14.90
N TYR A 569 1.44 15.47 13.67
CA TYR A 569 1.66 14.40 12.70
C TYR A 569 0.34 13.71 12.33
N GLU A 570 0.20 12.42 12.58
CA GLU A 570 -1.04 11.69 12.44
C GLU A 570 -2.04 11.98 13.58
N GLY A 571 -1.62 12.64 14.67
CA GLY A 571 -2.38 12.75 15.91
C GLY A 571 -3.70 13.51 15.87
N LEU A 572 -4.31 13.63 17.05
CA LEU A 572 -5.61 14.24 17.28
C LEU A 572 -5.68 15.67 16.70
N GLY A 573 -6.75 15.95 15.96
CA GLY A 573 -7.01 17.25 15.31
C GLY A 573 -6.10 17.57 14.10
N SER A 574 -5.19 16.68 13.72
CA SER A 574 -4.26 16.89 12.61
C SER A 574 -4.79 16.36 11.28
N ILE A 575 -4.72 17.18 10.24
CA ILE A 575 -4.96 16.75 8.86
C ILE A 575 -3.67 16.14 8.32
N TYR A 576 -3.72 14.93 7.77
CA TYR A 576 -2.60 14.29 7.09
C TYR A 576 -2.84 14.27 5.58
N TRP A 577 -2.18 15.18 4.86
CA TRP A 577 -2.56 15.58 3.50
C TRP A 577 -2.47 14.47 2.46
N HIS A 578 -1.56 13.51 2.65
CA HIS A 578 -1.47 12.35 1.75
C HIS A 578 -2.78 11.56 1.70
N MET A 579 -3.47 11.36 2.84
CA MET A 579 -4.75 10.65 2.85
C MET A 579 -5.88 11.47 2.21
N VAL A 580 -5.83 12.80 2.34
CA VAL A 580 -6.78 13.71 1.68
C VAL A 580 -6.59 13.69 0.16
N SER A 581 -5.35 13.68 -0.35
CA SER A 581 -5.12 13.54 -1.79
C SER A 581 -5.49 12.15 -2.32
N LYS A 582 -5.36 11.09 -1.52
CA LYS A 582 -5.93 9.77 -1.87
C LYS A 582 -7.45 9.82 -1.98
N LEU A 583 -8.13 10.54 -1.07
CA LEU A 583 -9.58 10.78 -1.17
C LEU A 583 -9.92 11.52 -2.47
N ALA A 584 -9.18 12.57 -2.82
CA ALA A 584 -9.40 13.30 -4.06
C ALA A 584 -9.30 12.38 -5.28
N LEU A 585 -8.27 11.53 -5.33
CA LEU A 585 -8.09 10.55 -6.41
C LEU A 585 -9.22 9.51 -6.43
N ALA A 586 -9.64 8.97 -5.28
CA ALA A 586 -10.73 8.00 -5.20
C ALA A 586 -12.08 8.59 -5.66
N VAL A 587 -12.38 9.84 -5.28
CA VAL A 587 -13.59 10.55 -5.73
C VAL A 587 -13.52 10.85 -7.23
N GLN A 588 -12.34 11.18 -7.76
CA GLN A 588 -12.15 11.34 -9.20
C GLN A 588 -12.40 10.03 -9.96
N GLU A 589 -11.82 8.91 -9.51
CA GLU A 589 -12.05 7.59 -10.10
C GLU A 589 -13.55 7.24 -10.05
N THR A 590 -14.22 7.53 -8.93
CA THR A 590 -15.68 7.35 -8.76
C THR A 590 -16.49 8.20 -9.74
N TYR A 591 -16.12 9.45 -9.96
CA TYR A 591 -16.78 10.34 -10.92
C TYR A 591 -16.71 9.79 -12.35
N TYR A 592 -15.54 9.30 -12.78
CA TYR A 592 -15.40 8.70 -14.11
C TYR A 592 -16.09 7.34 -14.23
N ASP A 593 -16.15 6.54 -13.17
CA ASP A 593 -16.98 5.33 -13.15
C ASP A 593 -18.46 5.67 -13.32
N ALA A 594 -18.95 6.68 -12.60
CA ALA A 594 -20.32 7.17 -12.70
C ALA A 594 -20.68 7.64 -14.12
N ILE A 595 -19.75 8.30 -14.83
CA ILE A 595 -19.91 8.65 -16.25
C ILE A 595 -20.05 7.39 -17.10
N ASN A 596 -19.14 6.42 -16.94
CA ASN A 596 -19.16 5.20 -17.75
C ASN A 596 -20.43 4.36 -17.52
N LYS A 597 -20.99 4.42 -16.30
CA LYS A 597 -22.24 3.75 -15.93
C LYS A 597 -23.52 4.53 -16.28
N ASN A 598 -23.41 5.70 -16.91
CA ASN A 598 -24.54 6.59 -17.22
C ASN A 598 -25.41 6.89 -15.98
N THR A 599 -24.76 7.23 -14.87
CA THR A 599 -25.42 7.57 -13.61
C THR A 599 -26.25 8.86 -13.75
N ASP A 600 -27.22 9.05 -12.86
CA ASP A 600 -28.04 10.26 -12.78
C ASP A 600 -27.20 11.55 -12.69
N LEU A 601 -27.72 12.63 -13.30
CA LEU A 601 -27.03 13.91 -13.39
C LEU A 601 -26.79 14.54 -12.01
N ASP A 602 -27.71 14.40 -11.05
CA ASP A 602 -27.57 14.99 -9.73
C ASP A 602 -26.40 14.37 -8.95
N ASP A 603 -26.23 13.04 -9.08
CA ASP A 603 -25.12 12.31 -8.47
C ASP A 603 -23.78 12.66 -9.14
N LEU A 604 -23.77 12.81 -10.47
CA LEU A 604 -22.58 13.26 -11.21
C LEU A 604 -22.16 14.69 -10.84
N GLU A 605 -23.12 15.62 -10.75
CA GLU A 605 -22.88 16.99 -10.32
C GLU A 605 -22.37 17.05 -8.88
N PHE A 606 -22.93 16.22 -7.99
CA PHE A 606 -22.45 16.10 -6.62
C PHE A 606 -20.99 15.61 -6.57
N LEU A 607 -20.64 14.53 -7.27
CA LEU A 607 -19.28 13.99 -7.29
C LEU A 607 -18.27 15.00 -7.83
N ASN A 608 -18.62 15.70 -8.92
CA ASN A 608 -17.80 16.78 -9.49
C ASN A 608 -17.56 17.90 -8.48
N LYS A 609 -18.63 18.38 -7.84
CA LYS A 609 -18.54 19.43 -6.82
C LYS A 609 -17.70 18.99 -5.63
N PHE A 610 -17.95 17.79 -5.10
CA PHE A 610 -17.24 17.26 -3.94
C PHE A 610 -15.74 17.07 -4.22
N TYR A 611 -15.39 16.59 -5.41
CA TYR A 611 -13.99 16.51 -5.86
C TYR A 611 -13.31 17.87 -5.75
N TYR A 612 -13.94 18.93 -6.27
CA TYR A 612 -13.38 20.26 -6.22
C TYR A 612 -13.34 20.89 -4.82
N GLU A 613 -14.30 20.57 -3.95
CA GLU A 613 -14.24 20.96 -2.54
C GLU A 613 -13.03 20.33 -1.83
N ILE A 614 -12.70 19.07 -2.10
CA ILE A 614 -11.48 18.43 -1.57
C ILE A 614 -10.24 19.15 -2.10
N LYS A 615 -10.18 19.45 -3.41
CA LYS A 615 -9.05 20.16 -4.03
C LYS A 615 -8.86 21.57 -3.45
N GLU A 616 -9.96 22.28 -3.16
CA GLU A 616 -9.91 23.57 -2.46
C GLU A 616 -9.40 23.39 -1.02
N GLY A 617 -9.81 22.32 -0.32
CA GLY A 617 -9.33 21.93 1.00
C GLY A 617 -7.81 21.68 1.06
N ILE A 618 -7.22 21.03 0.04
CA ILE A 618 -5.76 20.82 -0.09
C ILE A 618 -5.00 22.15 0.01
N GLY A 619 -5.59 23.24 -0.51
CA GLY A 619 -5.22 24.58 -0.05
C GLY A 619 -4.34 25.40 -1.00
N ILE A 620 -4.16 25.00 -2.27
CA ILE A 620 -3.36 25.78 -3.25
C ILE A 620 -3.86 27.22 -3.45
N TYR A 621 -5.15 27.48 -3.19
CA TYR A 621 -5.77 28.80 -3.30
C TYR A 621 -5.99 29.50 -1.95
N LYS A 622 -5.57 28.89 -0.82
CA LYS A 622 -5.64 29.53 0.50
C LYS A 622 -4.66 30.69 0.57
N SER A 623 -4.94 31.66 1.44
CA SER A 623 -3.95 32.69 1.74
C SER A 623 -2.72 32.05 2.42
N PRO A 624 -1.50 32.60 2.24
CA PRO A 624 -0.31 32.09 2.95
C PRO A 624 -0.46 32.06 4.47
N LYS A 625 -1.28 32.97 5.04
CA LYS A 625 -1.58 33.01 6.48
C LYS A 625 -2.45 31.83 6.92
N GLU A 626 -3.46 31.49 6.13
CA GLU A 626 -4.39 30.38 6.41
C GLU A 626 -3.72 29.02 6.19
N TYR A 627 -2.89 28.90 5.15
CA TYR A 627 -2.10 27.71 4.88
C TYR A 627 -0.95 27.53 5.89
N GLY A 628 -0.29 28.64 6.24
CA GLY A 628 0.87 28.68 7.14
C GLY A 628 2.23 28.59 6.44
N ALA A 629 2.24 28.61 5.10
CA ALA A 629 3.44 28.61 4.24
C ALA A 629 3.08 29.10 2.83
N PHE A 630 3.95 28.90 1.85
CA PHE A 630 3.60 29.06 0.43
C PHE A 630 2.60 27.95 0.02
N PRO A 631 1.39 28.30 -0.45
CA PRO A 631 0.36 27.32 -0.82
C PRO A 631 0.73 26.39 -1.99
N THR A 632 1.75 26.76 -2.76
CA THR A 632 2.28 25.95 -3.86
C THR A 632 3.20 24.82 -3.40
N ASP A 633 3.64 24.85 -2.14
CA ASP A 633 4.57 23.86 -1.59
C ASP A 633 3.78 22.77 -0.83
N PRO A 634 4.03 21.48 -1.09
CA PRO A 634 3.39 20.39 -0.38
C PRO A 634 4.00 20.18 1.01
N TYR A 635 3.17 19.74 1.95
CA TYR A 635 3.54 19.46 3.35
C TYR A 635 2.85 18.18 3.83
N SER A 636 3.42 17.46 4.80
CA SER A 636 2.83 16.21 5.26
C SER A 636 1.53 16.40 6.03
N HIS A 637 1.45 17.40 6.92
CA HIS A 637 0.31 17.54 7.83
C HIS A 637 0.07 18.98 8.30
N THR A 638 -1.14 19.24 8.82
CA THR A 638 -1.53 20.49 9.48
C THR A 638 -2.22 20.17 10.82
N PRO A 639 -1.56 20.38 11.98
CA PRO A 639 -2.18 20.13 13.29
C PRO A 639 -3.25 21.19 13.61
N CYS A 640 -4.00 21.02 14.70
CA CYS A 640 -5.07 21.96 15.08
C CYS A 640 -4.56 23.33 15.53
N PHE A 641 -3.32 23.43 15.98
CA PHE A 641 -2.74 24.64 16.58
C PHE A 641 -1.67 25.34 15.72
N SER A 642 -1.39 24.86 14.50
CA SER A 642 -0.43 25.51 13.59
C SER A 642 -0.82 25.33 12.14
N GLY A 643 -0.22 26.12 11.24
CA GLY A 643 -0.26 25.85 9.80
C GLY A 643 0.54 24.61 9.40
N VAL A 644 0.65 24.38 8.09
CA VAL A 644 1.30 23.21 7.49
C VAL A 644 2.70 22.90 8.03
N GLN A 645 3.06 21.62 8.11
CA GLN A 645 4.28 21.09 8.72
C GLN A 645 4.92 19.99 7.86
N GLN A 646 6.26 19.93 7.91
CA GLN A 646 7.12 19.00 7.17
C GLN A 646 7.06 19.17 5.63
N PRO A 647 7.86 20.09 5.05
CA PRO A 647 7.80 20.43 3.62
C PRO A 647 8.30 19.30 2.71
N GLY A 648 7.91 19.39 1.44
CA GLY A 648 8.59 18.75 0.32
C GLY A 648 8.15 17.32 0.03
N MET A 649 8.99 16.35 0.36
CA MET A 649 8.90 14.96 -0.12
C MET A 649 7.84 14.12 0.63
N THR A 650 6.57 14.52 0.54
CA THR A 650 5.41 13.75 1.00
C THR A 650 4.82 12.92 -0.15
N GLY A 651 4.30 11.73 0.15
CA GLY A 651 3.61 10.88 -0.83
C GLY A 651 2.36 11.54 -1.45
N GLN A 652 1.84 12.60 -0.83
CA GLN A 652 0.74 13.41 -1.37
C GLN A 652 0.94 13.81 -2.84
N VAL A 653 2.17 14.19 -3.22
CA VAL A 653 2.44 14.74 -4.55
C VAL A 653 2.15 13.75 -5.68
N LYS A 654 2.32 12.45 -5.45
CA LYS A 654 2.04 11.45 -6.49
C LYS A 654 0.54 11.36 -6.77
N GLU A 655 -0.28 11.45 -5.73
CA GLU A 655 -1.74 11.41 -5.84
C GLU A 655 -2.25 12.66 -6.59
N ASP A 656 -1.67 13.82 -6.28
CA ASP A 656 -2.01 15.10 -6.92
C ASP A 656 -1.58 15.14 -8.40
N ILE A 657 -0.43 14.54 -8.75
CA ILE A 657 0.01 14.38 -10.15
C ILE A 657 -0.99 13.52 -10.94
N ILE A 658 -1.35 12.35 -10.42
CA ILE A 658 -2.29 11.44 -11.08
C ILE A 658 -3.66 12.12 -11.21
N SER A 659 -4.12 12.76 -10.13
CA SER A 659 -5.38 13.52 -10.13
C SER A 659 -5.36 14.63 -11.18
N ARG A 660 -4.23 15.32 -11.35
CA ARG A 660 -4.09 16.39 -12.35
C ARG A 660 -4.18 15.86 -13.78
N PHE A 661 -3.61 14.70 -14.09
CA PHE A 661 -3.81 14.08 -15.40
C PHE A 661 -5.27 13.68 -15.63
N GLY A 662 -5.96 13.21 -14.58
CA GLY A 662 -7.40 12.99 -14.62
C GLY A 662 -8.21 14.27 -14.87
N GLU A 663 -7.87 15.39 -14.22
CA GLU A 663 -8.51 16.71 -14.46
C GLU A 663 -8.32 17.19 -15.90
N LEU A 664 -7.11 17.00 -16.45
CA LEU A 664 -6.78 17.28 -17.85
C LEU A 664 -7.45 16.31 -18.82
N GLY A 665 -8.08 15.24 -18.31
CA GLY A 665 -8.82 14.27 -19.10
C GLY A 665 -7.95 13.20 -19.76
N LEU A 666 -6.69 13.04 -19.38
CA LEU A 666 -5.79 12.05 -19.99
C LEU A 666 -6.03 10.66 -19.39
N PHE A 667 -6.55 9.75 -20.20
CA PHE A 667 -6.74 8.36 -19.82
C PHE A 667 -6.12 7.44 -20.85
N VAL A 668 -5.57 6.32 -20.38
CA VAL A 668 -5.14 5.23 -21.25
C VAL A 668 -6.05 4.03 -21.02
N ASN A 669 -6.55 3.46 -22.10
CA ASN A 669 -7.32 2.22 -22.07
C ASN A 669 -7.13 1.48 -23.40
N ASP A 670 -7.03 0.15 -23.36
CA ASP A 670 -6.77 -0.65 -24.58
C ASP A 670 -5.66 -0.05 -25.46
N GLU A 671 -4.56 0.36 -24.83
CA GLU A 671 -3.32 0.84 -25.47
C GLU A 671 -3.50 2.15 -26.25
N LYS A 672 -4.61 2.87 -26.00
CA LYS A 672 -4.98 4.14 -26.64
C LYS A 672 -5.10 5.26 -25.63
N ILE A 673 -4.66 6.46 -26.02
CA ILE A 673 -4.85 7.68 -25.24
C ILE A 673 -6.22 8.28 -25.57
N PHE A 674 -7.04 8.46 -24.55
CA PHE A 674 -8.33 9.13 -24.57
C PHE A 674 -8.23 10.48 -23.88
N ILE A 675 -8.91 11.48 -24.45
CA ILE A 675 -9.11 12.78 -23.81
C ILE A 675 -10.58 12.91 -23.38
N LYS A 676 -10.83 12.83 -22.07
CA LYS A 676 -12.13 13.00 -21.41
C LYS A 676 -12.19 14.35 -20.67
N ASN A 677 -12.66 15.38 -21.35
CA ASN A 677 -12.62 16.77 -20.91
C ASN A 677 -13.76 17.18 -19.94
N SER A 678 -14.24 16.29 -19.08
CA SER A 678 -15.41 16.54 -18.22
C SER A 678 -15.09 17.29 -16.91
N LEU A 679 -13.87 17.20 -16.41
CA LEU A 679 -13.45 17.92 -15.19
C LEU A 679 -12.80 19.27 -15.49
N ILE A 680 -12.10 19.43 -16.61
CA ILE A 680 -11.32 20.66 -16.89
C ILE A 680 -12.15 21.94 -16.78
N LYS A 681 -11.66 22.94 -16.02
CA LYS A 681 -12.41 24.19 -15.82
C LYS A 681 -12.06 25.24 -16.87
N LYS A 682 -13.08 25.95 -17.37
CA LYS A 682 -12.91 27.05 -18.33
C LYS A 682 -11.98 28.16 -17.84
N ASN A 683 -11.88 28.39 -16.53
CA ASN A 683 -11.03 29.42 -15.94
C ASN A 683 -9.54 29.05 -15.92
N GLU A 684 -9.16 27.82 -16.27
CA GLU A 684 -7.76 27.40 -16.45
C GLU A 684 -7.15 27.87 -17.77
N PHE A 685 -7.98 28.26 -18.74
CA PHE A 685 -7.55 28.75 -20.04
C PHE A 685 -7.02 30.19 -19.96
N LEU A 686 -5.96 30.45 -20.70
CA LEU A 686 -5.27 31.74 -20.67
C LEU A 686 -6.18 32.89 -21.12
N LYS A 687 -6.11 34.01 -20.41
CA LYS A 687 -6.84 35.25 -20.76
C LYS A 687 -6.10 36.13 -21.77
N LYS A 688 -4.81 35.85 -22.00
CA LYS A 688 -3.91 36.54 -22.92
C LYS A 688 -2.86 35.55 -23.42
N ASP A 689 -2.25 35.84 -24.55
CA ASP A 689 -1.15 35.05 -25.09
C ASP A 689 0.00 34.97 -24.07
N SER A 690 0.65 33.81 -24.00
CA SER A 690 1.79 33.55 -23.12
C SER A 690 2.82 32.65 -23.79
N SER A 691 4.02 32.63 -23.23
CA SER A 691 5.08 31.71 -23.65
C SER A 691 5.04 30.43 -22.81
N PHE A 692 5.11 29.29 -23.47
CA PHE A 692 5.33 27.98 -22.86
C PHE A 692 6.75 27.50 -23.20
N GLU A 693 7.62 27.47 -22.20
CA GLU A 693 8.98 26.92 -22.33
C GLU A 693 8.97 25.49 -21.81
N TYR A 694 9.54 24.57 -22.58
CA TYR A 694 9.61 23.15 -22.25
C TYR A 694 10.89 22.53 -22.81
N TYR A 695 11.18 21.30 -22.40
CA TYR A 695 12.23 20.47 -22.98
C TYR A 695 11.56 19.34 -23.76
N ASP A 696 12.02 19.06 -24.98
CA ASP A 696 11.55 17.89 -25.74
C ASP A 696 12.26 16.59 -25.33
N VAL A 697 11.88 15.46 -25.93
CA VAL A 697 12.44 14.14 -25.59
C VAL A 697 13.95 14.02 -25.83
N ASN A 698 14.54 14.93 -26.62
CA ASN A 698 15.97 15.00 -26.90
C ASN A 698 16.71 15.97 -25.97
N ASP A 699 16.05 16.42 -24.89
CA ASP A 699 16.56 17.40 -23.92
C ASP A 699 16.86 18.78 -24.54
N GLU A 700 16.22 19.11 -25.68
CA GLU A 700 16.36 20.42 -26.30
C GLU A 700 15.33 21.39 -25.72
N LYS A 701 15.80 22.57 -25.27
CA LYS A 701 14.92 23.64 -24.81
C LYS A 701 14.16 24.25 -25.99
N LYS A 702 12.83 24.20 -25.92
CA LYS A 702 11.91 24.73 -26.93
C LYS A 702 10.99 25.80 -26.32
N LYS A 703 10.31 26.55 -27.19
CA LYS A 703 9.38 27.62 -26.82
C LYS A 703 8.20 27.64 -27.77
N LEU A 704 6.99 27.67 -27.22
CA LEU A 704 5.74 27.83 -27.97
C LEU A 704 4.98 29.06 -27.48
N THR A 705 4.35 29.77 -28.40
CA THR A 705 3.34 30.78 -28.05
C THR A 705 2.01 30.04 -27.83
N ILE A 706 1.40 30.22 -26.67
CA ILE A 706 0.08 29.72 -26.33
C ILE A 706 -0.88 30.89 -26.39
N GLU A 707 -1.85 30.80 -27.29
CA GLU A 707 -2.80 31.87 -27.55
C GLU A 707 -3.81 32.02 -26.40
N LYS A 708 -4.44 33.21 -26.32
CA LYS A 708 -5.62 33.43 -25.48
C LYS A 708 -6.70 32.39 -25.80
N GLY A 709 -7.30 31.83 -24.75
CA GLY A 709 -8.33 30.79 -24.88
C GLY A 709 -7.75 29.38 -25.00
N SER A 710 -6.45 29.22 -24.75
CA SER A 710 -5.74 27.95 -24.75
C SER A 710 -5.04 27.67 -23.42
N LEU A 711 -4.64 26.42 -23.20
CA LEU A 711 -3.71 25.99 -22.15
C LEU A 711 -2.75 24.95 -22.71
N ALA A 712 -1.60 24.74 -22.06
CA ALA A 712 -0.60 23.77 -22.50
C ALA A 712 -0.01 23.00 -21.32
N PHE A 713 0.34 21.75 -21.57
CA PHE A 713 1.05 20.84 -20.66
C PHE A 713 1.82 19.80 -21.49
N THR A 714 2.48 18.86 -20.83
CA THR A 714 3.13 17.73 -21.51
C THR A 714 2.64 16.38 -20.99
N TYR A 715 2.67 15.37 -21.85
CA TYR A 715 2.47 13.97 -21.48
C TYR A 715 3.50 13.12 -22.21
N CYS A 716 4.24 12.28 -21.48
CA CYS A 716 5.46 11.63 -21.99
C CYS A 716 6.44 12.62 -22.67
N GLN A 717 6.45 13.88 -22.19
CA GLN A 717 7.22 15.01 -22.70
C GLN A 717 6.80 15.55 -24.09
N VAL A 718 5.72 15.04 -24.68
CA VAL A 718 5.09 15.65 -25.86
C VAL A 718 4.19 16.81 -25.44
N PRO A 719 4.34 18.02 -26.01
CA PRO A 719 3.44 19.15 -25.77
C PRO A 719 2.02 18.87 -26.24
N ILE A 720 1.07 19.12 -25.36
CA ILE A 720 -0.36 19.05 -25.64
C ILE A 720 -0.97 20.43 -25.36
N ILE A 721 -1.61 21.01 -26.38
CA ILE A 721 -2.27 22.32 -26.31
C ILE A 721 -3.77 22.12 -26.42
N TYR A 722 -4.52 22.56 -25.42
CA TYR A 722 -5.98 22.56 -25.47
C TYR A 722 -6.48 23.93 -25.90
N ASN A 723 -7.43 23.95 -26.84
CA ASN A 723 -8.10 25.15 -27.35
C ASN A 723 -9.60 25.05 -27.11
N ILE A 724 -10.24 26.13 -26.64
CA ILE A 724 -11.71 26.18 -26.57
C ILE A 724 -12.27 26.23 -27.99
N SER A 725 -13.16 25.30 -28.32
CA SER A 725 -13.81 25.20 -29.63
C SER A 725 -15.27 24.78 -29.51
N GLN A 726 -16.04 24.97 -30.59
CA GLN A 726 -17.41 24.45 -30.69
C GLN A 726 -17.45 22.94 -30.93
N ASN A 727 -16.40 22.38 -31.53
CA ASN A 727 -16.30 20.98 -31.90
C ASN A 727 -15.04 20.35 -31.29
N ASN A 728 -15.19 19.09 -30.88
CA ASN A 728 -14.07 18.28 -30.44
C ASN A 728 -13.28 17.77 -31.66
N CYS A 729 -11.97 18.00 -31.69
CA CYS A 729 -11.07 17.41 -32.68
C CYS A 729 -9.61 17.48 -32.18
N MET A 730 -8.71 16.74 -32.84
CA MET A 730 -7.28 16.79 -32.59
C MET A 730 -6.48 17.00 -33.88
N GLU A 731 -5.36 17.67 -33.74
CA GLU A 731 -4.36 17.88 -34.77
C GLU A 731 -2.99 17.43 -34.24
N ILE A 732 -2.41 16.43 -34.90
CA ILE A 732 -1.08 15.91 -34.56
C ILE A 732 -0.08 16.52 -35.55
N TYR A 733 0.97 17.13 -35.00
CA TYR A 733 2.08 17.68 -35.75
C TYR A 733 3.29 16.78 -35.56
N PHE A 734 3.86 16.30 -36.66
CA PHE A 734 5.06 15.47 -36.66
C PHE A 734 6.31 16.32 -36.85
N THR A 735 7.45 15.86 -36.34
CA THR A 735 8.74 16.55 -36.47
C THR A 735 9.20 16.67 -37.93
N VAL A 736 8.76 15.76 -38.81
CA VAL A 736 9.00 15.80 -40.27
C VAL A 736 8.06 16.75 -41.03
N GLY A 737 7.28 17.58 -40.33
CA GLY A 737 6.40 18.61 -40.92
C GLY A 737 5.06 18.10 -41.44
N GLN A 738 4.77 16.80 -41.31
CA GLN A 738 3.45 16.25 -41.61
C GLN A 738 2.44 16.63 -40.53
N LYS A 739 1.16 16.68 -40.91
CA LYS A 739 0.03 16.93 -40.00
C LYS A 739 -1.04 15.85 -40.20
N HIS A 740 -1.60 15.37 -39.10
CA HIS A 740 -2.74 14.46 -39.12
C HIS A 740 -3.92 15.09 -38.36
N PHE A 741 -5.13 14.92 -38.89
CA PHE A 741 -6.36 15.48 -38.32
C PHE A 741 -7.29 14.36 -37.88
N LEU A 742 -7.76 14.42 -36.63
CA LEU A 742 -8.71 13.48 -36.05
C LEU A 742 -9.98 14.21 -35.62
N LYS A 743 -11.14 13.66 -35.99
CA LYS A 743 -12.44 14.14 -35.49
C LYS A 743 -12.78 13.61 -34.08
N SER A 744 -12.05 12.59 -33.62
CA SER A 744 -12.18 12.01 -32.29
C SER A 744 -11.18 12.64 -31.31
N LEU A 745 -11.44 12.45 -30.02
CA LEU A 745 -10.51 12.73 -28.91
C LEU A 745 -9.79 11.45 -28.44
N ILE A 746 -9.43 10.61 -29.42
CA ILE A 746 -8.81 9.31 -29.20
C ILE A 746 -7.62 9.21 -30.15
N LEU A 747 -6.44 9.00 -29.61
CA LEU A 747 -5.26 8.61 -30.38
C LEU A 747 -5.33 7.09 -30.58
N ASP A 748 -5.09 6.64 -31.80
CA ASP A 748 -5.01 5.20 -32.06
C ASP A 748 -3.78 4.57 -31.40
N GLU A 749 -3.67 3.26 -31.52
CA GLU A 749 -2.61 2.47 -30.89
C GLU A 749 -1.21 2.88 -31.39
N SER A 750 -1.07 3.19 -32.68
CA SER A 750 0.21 3.59 -33.27
C SER A 750 0.68 4.95 -32.74
N LEU A 751 -0.21 5.95 -32.73
CA LEU A 751 0.11 7.27 -32.18
C LEU A 751 0.36 7.22 -30.68
N SER A 752 -0.43 6.45 -29.95
CA SER A 752 -0.27 6.29 -28.49
C SER A 752 1.05 5.60 -28.16
N SER A 753 1.38 4.52 -28.87
CA SER A 753 2.66 3.80 -28.72
C SER A 753 3.85 4.72 -28.99
N SER A 754 3.82 5.54 -30.06
CA SER A 754 4.90 6.50 -30.35
C SER A 754 5.14 7.50 -29.20
N ILE A 755 4.08 7.91 -28.50
CA ILE A 755 4.15 8.78 -27.31
C ILE A 755 4.71 8.03 -26.11
N PHE A 756 4.20 6.82 -25.82
CA PHE A 756 4.65 5.99 -24.71
C PHE A 756 6.13 5.60 -24.84
N MET A 757 6.56 5.31 -26.06
CA MET A 757 7.94 4.97 -26.41
C MET A 757 8.86 6.20 -26.50
N ARG A 758 8.30 7.41 -26.45
CA ARG A 758 9.03 8.68 -26.50
C ARG A 758 9.96 8.76 -27.72
N GLU A 759 9.49 8.30 -28.88
CA GLU A 759 10.29 8.19 -30.11
C GLU A 759 10.74 9.54 -30.68
N GLY A 760 10.11 10.66 -30.29
CA GLY A 760 10.41 11.99 -30.82
C GLY A 760 9.82 12.25 -32.22
N ASN A 761 8.91 11.40 -32.69
CA ASN A 761 8.25 11.55 -33.99
C ASN A 761 7.14 12.62 -33.98
N ILE A 762 6.52 12.85 -32.81
CA ILE A 762 5.43 13.83 -32.62
C ILE A 762 6.00 15.10 -31.98
N ASP A 763 5.89 16.23 -32.67
CA ASP A 763 6.32 17.55 -32.20
C ASP A 763 5.35 18.14 -31.17
N LYS A 764 4.04 18.09 -31.47
CA LYS A 764 2.97 18.55 -30.58
C LYS A 764 1.60 18.02 -30.99
N ILE A 765 0.66 18.10 -30.05
CA ILE A 765 -0.75 17.78 -30.27
C ILE A 765 -1.60 18.99 -29.90
N ILE A 766 -2.45 19.44 -30.82
CA ILE A 766 -3.45 20.47 -30.55
C ILE A 766 -4.81 19.79 -30.43
N VAL A 767 -5.50 20.03 -29.33
CA VAL A 767 -6.78 19.44 -28.99
C VAL A 767 -7.80 20.54 -28.88
N SER A 768 -8.76 20.56 -29.79
CA SER A 768 -9.91 21.45 -29.70
C SER A 768 -10.95 20.77 -28.84
N VAL A 769 -11.34 21.40 -27.72
CA VAL A 769 -12.27 20.87 -26.73
C VAL A 769 -13.47 21.79 -26.56
N LYS A 770 -14.65 21.19 -26.50
CA LYS A 770 -15.89 21.84 -26.09
C LYS A 770 -16.01 21.77 -24.56
N ILE A 771 -15.99 22.94 -23.92
CA ILE A 771 -16.02 23.10 -22.45
C ILE A 771 -17.32 23.76 -22.03
#